data_AF-A0A7J8VBZ6-F1
#
_entry.id   AF-A0A7J8VBZ6-F1
#
_cell.length_a   1.000
_cell.length_b   1.000
_cell.length_c   1.000
_cell.angle_alpha   90.00
_cell.angle_beta   90.00
_cell.angle_gamma   90.00
#
_symmetry.space_group_name_H-M   'P 1'
#
loop_
_entity.id
_entity.type
_entity.pdbx_description
1 polymer ?
#
loop_
_entity_poly.entity_id
_entity_poly.type
_entity_poly.pdbx_seq_one_letter_code
_entity_poly.pdbx_strand_id
1 'polypeptide(L)'
;MVVKGEESDKILELFLKIGLDERTARNTIANNKVTANLTAVIHEAALANGCDRAIGNFLYTVATKYPANALVHRPKLLEYVVSSKIKTPAQLEAAFSFLSNVASEEFKRNEFEEACGVVYFSNSFHNLPANLVGELFGSIRKKHPWADPKMAKQLVDAKMYELLGERTAADDEKPSKKKEKKEKPAKVEKAVVDETPAQPSEEELNPFSIFPAPEDNIKVHTEVFFSNGSVLRCCNTRERLDNHLKVTGARVFTRFPPEPNGYLHIGHAKAMFVDFGLAKERGGCCYLRYDDTNPEAEKKEYINHIEEIVQWMGWEPFKITYTSDYFPELYELAVELIRRGHAYVDHQTPEEIKEYREKKMNSPWRDRPIAESLKLFDDMKRGLIEEGKATLRMKQDMQSDNFNMYDLIAYRIKASMYLIDVQLMMSLFFDILFLYFQFTPHPHAGDKWCIYPSYDYAHCIVDSLENITHSLCTLEFETRRASYYWLLHVLDLYQPYVWEYSRLNVTNTVMSKRKLNYIVTNKYVDGWDDPRLMTLAGLRRRGVTSTAINSFVRGIGITRSDCSMIRLDRLEYHIREELNKTAPRVLVVLHPLKVVITNLESGSVLDLDAKKWPDARTDDTSAFYKVPFSNVVYIERSDFRMKDSKDYYGLAPGKSALLRYAFPIKCTDVILADDKETVLEIRAEYDASKKSKPKGVLHWVAEPSPGSDPLKIEVRLFDKLFNSENPAELDNWLTDLNPNSKVVVPTAYAVPSLGKAAVGDTFQFERLGYFTVDKDSTAEKLVFNRTVTLKDTYTEEVKAMEFNSLDDAQSFYLSCAHIIGFGVRLGGTKTNPKTWDVIAKYLYRNKEGEWSDNHNNNNKRIREPKNITRTGCEAKMRVKNLMKSFREASLGANVEALAMRRATIQPS
;
A
#
# COMPACT_ATOMS: atom_id res chain seq x y z
N MET A 1 -24.41 12.93 -56.59
CA MET A 1 -25.03 12.29 -55.41
C MET A 1 -24.04 11.63 -54.45
N VAL A 2 -22.72 11.60 -54.73
CA VAL A 2 -21.72 10.93 -53.88
C VAL A 2 -21.27 11.78 -52.66
N VAL A 3 -21.40 13.11 -52.71
CA VAL A 3 -20.87 14.02 -51.66
C VAL A 3 -21.68 14.02 -50.35
N LYS A 4 -22.98 13.71 -50.37
CA LYS A 4 -23.82 13.72 -49.14
C LYS A 4 -23.61 12.49 -48.24
N GLY A 5 -23.11 11.37 -48.77
CA GLY A 5 -22.87 10.15 -48.00
C GLY A 5 -21.65 10.27 -47.09
N GLU A 6 -20.54 10.78 -47.63
CA GLU A 6 -19.26 10.88 -46.90
C GLU A 6 -19.32 11.83 -45.70
N GLU A 7 -20.12 12.90 -45.75
CA GLU A 7 -20.26 13.86 -44.64
C GLU A 7 -21.14 13.30 -43.52
N SER A 8 -22.20 12.56 -43.87
CA SER A 8 -23.06 11.86 -42.91
C SER A 8 -22.30 10.76 -42.15
N ASP A 9 -21.42 10.04 -42.83
CA ASP A 9 -20.64 8.97 -42.21
C ASP A 9 -19.58 9.51 -41.23
N LYS A 10 -18.96 10.65 -41.54
CA LYS A 10 -18.02 11.35 -40.63
C LYS A 10 -18.72 11.85 -39.36
N ILE A 11 -19.94 12.37 -39.49
CA ILE A 11 -20.74 12.83 -38.34
C ILE A 11 -21.20 11.63 -37.49
N LEU A 12 -21.54 10.51 -38.13
CA LEU A 12 -21.86 9.27 -37.41
C LEU A 12 -20.68 8.76 -36.59
N GLU A 13 -19.48 8.75 -37.18
CA GLU A 13 -18.26 8.37 -36.47
C GLU A 13 -17.96 9.32 -35.29
N LEU A 14 -18.21 10.62 -35.45
CA LEU A 14 -18.06 11.62 -34.38
C LEU A 14 -19.02 11.35 -33.20
N PHE A 15 -20.28 11.03 -33.48
CA PHE A 15 -21.28 10.74 -32.44
C PHE A 15 -21.02 9.41 -31.71
N LEU A 16 -20.51 8.40 -32.42
CA LEU A 16 -20.08 7.15 -31.81
C LEU A 16 -18.84 7.33 -30.92
N LYS A 17 -17.89 8.18 -31.32
CA LYS A 17 -16.67 8.47 -30.54
C LYS A 17 -16.93 9.14 -29.19
N ILE A 18 -18.02 9.90 -29.07
CA ILE A 18 -18.45 10.45 -27.77
C ILE A 18 -19.29 9.45 -26.95
N GLY A 19 -19.43 8.20 -27.39
CA GLY A 19 -20.09 7.13 -26.62
C GLY A 19 -21.61 7.06 -26.76
N LEU A 20 -22.21 7.73 -27.76
CA LEU A 20 -23.64 7.52 -28.06
C LEU A 20 -23.86 6.13 -28.67
N ASP A 21 -24.97 5.49 -28.31
CA ASP A 21 -25.33 4.22 -28.93
C ASP A 21 -25.67 4.41 -30.42
N GLU A 22 -25.39 3.39 -31.22
CA GLU A 22 -25.50 3.46 -32.68
C GLU A 22 -26.91 3.82 -33.17
N ARG A 23 -27.94 3.36 -32.46
CA ARG A 23 -29.33 3.70 -32.78
C ARG A 23 -29.60 5.18 -32.54
N THR A 24 -29.20 5.71 -31.39
CA THR A 24 -29.34 7.14 -31.06
C THR A 24 -28.52 8.02 -32.00
N ALA A 25 -27.29 7.63 -32.34
CA ALA A 25 -26.43 8.37 -33.26
C ALA A 25 -27.05 8.48 -34.67
N ARG A 26 -27.54 7.36 -35.23
CA ARG A 26 -28.23 7.36 -36.54
C ARG A 26 -29.53 8.17 -36.53
N ASN A 27 -30.31 8.06 -35.45
CA ASN A 27 -31.53 8.87 -35.28
C ASN A 27 -31.22 10.38 -35.16
N THR A 28 -30.09 10.72 -34.56
CA THR A 28 -29.66 12.11 -34.38
C THR A 28 -29.33 12.75 -35.72
N ILE A 29 -28.62 12.03 -36.60
CA ILE A 29 -28.27 12.46 -37.96
C ILE A 29 -29.50 12.72 -38.82
N ALA A 30 -30.57 11.94 -38.61
CA ALA A 30 -31.83 12.17 -39.30
C ALA A 30 -32.48 13.51 -38.93
N ASN A 31 -32.08 14.14 -37.81
CA ASN A 31 -32.53 15.44 -37.37
C ASN A 31 -31.43 16.50 -37.57
N ASN A 32 -31.48 17.20 -38.71
CA ASN A 32 -30.49 18.23 -39.09
C ASN A 32 -30.23 19.29 -38.00
N LYS A 33 -31.25 19.68 -37.23
CA LYS A 33 -31.13 20.69 -36.19
C LYS A 33 -30.35 20.16 -34.97
N VAL A 34 -30.68 18.96 -34.52
CA VAL A 34 -29.99 18.32 -33.39
C VAL A 34 -28.57 17.93 -33.81
N THR A 35 -28.38 17.49 -35.06
CA THR A 35 -27.07 17.20 -35.63
C THR A 35 -26.16 18.43 -35.56
N ALA A 36 -26.61 19.57 -36.10
CA ALA A 36 -25.82 20.81 -36.07
C ALA A 36 -25.50 21.27 -34.65
N ASN A 37 -26.47 21.19 -33.73
CA ASN A 37 -26.28 21.58 -32.34
C ASN A 37 -25.29 20.66 -31.61
N LEU A 38 -25.39 19.35 -31.81
CA LEU A 38 -24.53 18.37 -31.16
C LEU A 38 -23.10 18.48 -31.68
N THR A 39 -22.92 18.63 -32.98
CA THR A 39 -21.60 18.88 -33.57
C THR A 39 -20.97 20.16 -33.01
N ALA A 40 -21.74 21.25 -32.89
CA ALA A 40 -21.25 22.49 -32.26
C ALA A 40 -20.86 22.28 -30.80
N VAL A 41 -21.68 21.58 -30.00
CA VAL A 41 -21.40 21.27 -28.59
C VAL A 41 -20.14 20.41 -28.43
N ILE A 42 -19.92 19.43 -29.29
CA ILE A 42 -18.72 18.57 -29.27
C ILE A 42 -17.45 19.38 -29.57
N HIS A 43 -17.52 20.28 -30.55
CA HIS A 43 -16.40 21.16 -30.89
C HIS A 43 -16.13 22.19 -29.78
N GLU A 44 -17.17 22.79 -29.21
CA GLU A 44 -17.06 23.72 -28.07
C GLU A 44 -16.48 23.05 -26.82
N ALA A 45 -16.80 21.78 -26.59
CA ALA A 45 -16.24 20.99 -25.49
C ALA A 45 -14.80 20.49 -25.76
N ALA A 46 -14.25 20.70 -26.97
CA ALA A 46 -12.97 20.18 -27.43
C ALA A 46 -12.86 18.63 -27.38
N LEU A 47 -13.98 17.91 -27.54
CA LEU A 47 -14.07 16.45 -27.42
C LEU A 47 -14.23 15.71 -28.76
N ALA A 48 -13.76 16.31 -29.86
CA ALA A 48 -13.81 15.69 -31.19
C ALA A 48 -13.02 14.36 -31.29
N ASN A 49 -12.09 14.13 -30.35
CA ASN A 49 -11.29 12.90 -30.25
C ASN A 49 -11.93 11.80 -29.39
N GLY A 50 -13.14 12.04 -28.86
CA GLY A 50 -13.92 11.08 -28.07
C GLY A 50 -13.96 11.37 -26.57
N CYS A 51 -14.91 10.76 -25.87
CA CYS A 51 -15.08 10.84 -24.43
C CYS A 51 -15.79 9.59 -23.88
N ASP A 52 -15.93 9.48 -22.55
CA ASP A 52 -16.71 8.42 -21.94
C ASP A 52 -18.22 8.57 -22.27
N ARG A 53 -18.97 7.47 -22.13
CA ARG A 53 -20.40 7.44 -22.44
C ARG A 53 -21.22 8.35 -21.53
N ALA A 54 -20.78 8.59 -20.30
CA ALA A 54 -21.50 9.44 -19.36
C ALA A 54 -21.43 10.92 -19.80
N ILE A 55 -20.24 11.44 -20.13
CA ILE A 55 -20.06 12.79 -20.67
C ILE A 55 -20.79 12.90 -22.02
N GLY A 56 -20.69 11.90 -22.90
CA GLY A 56 -21.41 11.85 -24.17
C GLY A 56 -22.92 12.05 -24.05
N ASN A 57 -23.54 11.34 -23.10
CA ASN A 57 -24.98 11.49 -22.81
C ASN A 57 -25.32 12.89 -22.30
N PHE A 58 -24.46 13.52 -21.51
CA PHE A 58 -24.65 14.91 -21.07
C PHE A 58 -24.47 15.90 -22.21
N LEU A 59 -23.49 15.73 -23.09
CA LEU A 59 -23.32 16.55 -24.30
C LEU A 59 -24.56 16.46 -25.21
N TYR A 60 -25.11 15.26 -25.38
CA TYR A 60 -26.36 15.05 -26.12
C TYR A 60 -27.54 15.75 -25.45
N THR A 61 -27.62 15.69 -24.13
CA THR A 61 -28.66 16.38 -23.37
C THR A 61 -28.52 17.90 -23.48
N VAL A 62 -27.30 18.44 -23.45
CA VAL A 62 -27.01 19.86 -23.70
C VAL A 62 -27.42 20.25 -25.12
N ALA A 63 -27.06 19.47 -26.14
CA ALA A 63 -27.40 19.77 -27.53
C ALA A 63 -28.93 19.80 -27.79
N THR A 64 -29.71 19.05 -27.00
CA THR A 64 -31.16 18.90 -27.19
C THR A 64 -32.00 19.80 -26.28
N LYS A 65 -31.54 20.09 -25.06
CA LYS A 65 -32.36 20.77 -24.04
C LYS A 65 -31.80 22.10 -23.55
N TYR A 66 -30.63 22.54 -24.01
CA TYR A 66 -30.03 23.77 -23.52
C TYR A 66 -30.93 25.00 -23.76
N PRO A 67 -31.13 25.87 -22.76
CA PRO A 67 -32.02 27.02 -22.86
C PRO A 67 -31.55 28.03 -23.91
N ALA A 68 -32.42 28.34 -24.90
CA ALA A 68 -32.08 29.19 -26.04
C ALA A 68 -31.77 30.64 -25.67
N ASN A 69 -32.31 31.13 -24.55
CA ASN A 69 -32.08 32.48 -24.03
C ASN A 69 -30.73 32.66 -23.30
N ALA A 70 -29.96 31.58 -23.12
CA ALA A 70 -28.71 31.57 -22.35
C ALA A 70 -27.49 31.04 -23.13
N LEU A 71 -27.54 31.01 -24.45
CA LEU A 71 -26.51 30.39 -25.31
C LEU A 71 -25.09 30.92 -25.06
N VAL A 72 -24.95 32.16 -24.59
CA VAL A 72 -23.67 32.79 -24.23
C VAL A 72 -22.91 32.03 -23.13
N HIS A 73 -23.61 31.26 -22.28
CA HIS A 73 -23.02 30.52 -21.17
C HIS A 73 -22.76 29.03 -21.50
N ARG A 74 -23.08 28.58 -22.72
CA ARG A 74 -22.95 27.16 -23.11
C ARG A 74 -21.51 26.65 -23.00
N PRO A 75 -20.47 27.37 -23.47
CA PRO A 75 -19.09 26.93 -23.29
C PRO A 75 -18.72 26.75 -21.82
N LYS A 76 -19.24 27.61 -20.93
CA LYS A 76 -18.94 27.52 -19.50
C LYS A 76 -19.56 26.29 -18.86
N LEU A 77 -20.82 25.97 -19.18
CA LEU A 77 -21.44 24.74 -18.70
C LEU A 77 -20.67 23.50 -19.17
N LEU A 78 -20.20 23.50 -20.42
CA LEU A 78 -19.42 22.40 -20.98
C LEU A 78 -18.11 22.17 -20.23
N GLU A 79 -17.42 23.21 -19.76
CA GLU A 79 -16.25 23.04 -18.87
C GLU A 79 -16.59 22.26 -17.59
N TYR A 80 -17.77 22.48 -16.99
CA TYR A 80 -18.20 21.76 -15.79
C TYR A 80 -18.59 20.30 -16.08
N VAL A 81 -19.13 20.03 -17.26
CA VAL A 81 -19.45 18.66 -17.70
C VAL A 81 -18.16 17.89 -18.01
N VAL A 82 -17.22 18.49 -18.76
CA VAL A 82 -15.94 17.87 -19.12
C VAL A 82 -15.04 17.65 -17.90
N SER A 83 -15.01 18.61 -16.96
CA SER A 83 -14.28 18.46 -15.70
C SER A 83 -14.96 17.54 -14.68
N SER A 84 -16.05 16.85 -15.05
CA SER A 84 -16.82 15.95 -14.19
C SER A 84 -17.30 16.61 -12.88
N LYS A 85 -17.57 17.92 -12.90
CA LYS A 85 -18.16 18.64 -11.78
C LYS A 85 -19.68 18.50 -11.74
N ILE A 86 -20.31 18.37 -12.91
CA ILE A 86 -21.70 17.93 -13.06
C ILE A 86 -21.68 16.45 -13.39
N LYS A 87 -22.15 15.62 -12.46
CA LYS A 87 -22.06 14.15 -12.52
C LYS A 87 -23.41 13.47 -12.69
N THR A 88 -24.51 14.18 -12.43
CA THR A 88 -25.86 13.60 -12.46
C THR A 88 -26.80 14.37 -13.39
N PRO A 89 -27.82 13.71 -13.98
CA PRO A 89 -28.83 14.40 -14.79
C PRO A 89 -29.57 15.50 -14.01
N ALA A 90 -29.77 15.32 -12.70
CA ALA A 90 -30.43 16.32 -11.85
C ALA A 90 -29.61 17.61 -11.72
N GLN A 91 -28.29 17.50 -11.59
CA GLN A 91 -27.39 18.66 -11.57
C GLN A 91 -27.39 19.38 -12.91
N LEU A 92 -27.47 18.65 -14.03
CA LEU A 92 -27.53 19.23 -15.37
C LEU A 92 -28.86 19.97 -15.63
N GLU A 93 -29.99 19.40 -15.20
CA GLU A 93 -31.31 20.08 -15.28
C GLU A 93 -31.37 21.31 -14.36
N ALA A 94 -30.76 21.26 -13.17
CA ALA A 94 -30.62 22.42 -12.29
C ALA A 94 -29.77 23.52 -12.95
N ALA A 95 -28.68 23.14 -13.63
CA ALA A 95 -27.88 24.06 -14.42
C ALA A 95 -28.68 24.72 -15.54
N PHE A 96 -29.53 23.98 -16.25
CA PHE A 96 -30.42 24.56 -17.26
C PHE A 96 -31.43 25.55 -16.66
N SER A 97 -32.02 25.20 -15.51
CA SER A 97 -32.96 26.08 -14.81
C SER A 97 -32.30 27.38 -14.37
N PHE A 98 -31.10 27.30 -13.76
CA PHE A 98 -30.32 28.47 -13.36
C PHE A 98 -29.95 29.34 -14.57
N LEU A 99 -29.41 28.73 -15.63
CA LEU A 99 -28.99 29.44 -16.84
C LEU A 99 -30.18 30.07 -17.58
N SER A 100 -31.35 29.42 -17.58
CA SER A 100 -32.57 30.01 -18.16
C SER A 100 -33.02 31.26 -17.43
N ASN A 101 -32.81 31.34 -16.11
CA ASN A 101 -33.12 32.52 -15.30
C ASN A 101 -32.08 33.64 -15.46
N VAL A 102 -30.79 33.30 -15.56
CA VAL A 102 -29.70 34.27 -15.79
C VAL A 102 -29.74 34.83 -17.22
N ALA A 103 -30.20 34.02 -18.18
CA ALA A 103 -30.30 34.37 -19.60
C ALA A 103 -28.98 34.93 -20.17
N SER A 104 -28.89 36.25 -20.38
CA SER A 104 -27.72 36.93 -20.95
C SER A 104 -26.93 37.77 -19.94
N GLU A 105 -27.29 37.71 -18.65
CA GLU A 105 -26.65 38.46 -17.58
C GLU A 105 -25.30 37.85 -17.14
N GLU A 106 -24.56 38.55 -16.26
CA GLU A 106 -23.22 38.13 -15.87
C GLU A 106 -23.20 36.78 -15.11
N PHE A 107 -22.37 35.84 -15.57
CA PHE A 107 -22.29 34.50 -14.98
C PHE A 107 -21.56 34.53 -13.63
N LYS A 108 -22.32 34.45 -12.53
CA LYS A 108 -21.75 34.37 -11.18
C LYS A 108 -21.46 32.93 -10.78
N ARG A 109 -20.16 32.61 -10.73
CA ARG A 109 -19.65 31.26 -10.46
C ARG A 109 -20.15 30.64 -9.15
N ASN A 110 -20.15 31.39 -8.05
CA ASN A 110 -20.52 30.86 -6.73
C ASN A 110 -22.00 30.50 -6.65
N GLU A 111 -22.87 31.38 -7.18
CA GLU A 111 -24.33 31.14 -7.23
C GLU A 111 -24.67 29.95 -8.14
N PHE A 112 -23.94 29.80 -9.27
CA PHE A 112 -24.09 28.66 -10.17
C PHE A 112 -23.66 27.34 -9.52
N GLU A 113 -22.48 27.29 -8.88
CA GLU A 113 -21.97 26.06 -8.25
C GLU A 113 -22.85 25.62 -7.06
N GLU A 114 -23.43 26.57 -6.32
CA GLU A 114 -24.40 26.31 -5.26
C GLU A 114 -25.74 25.80 -5.80
N ALA A 115 -26.31 26.48 -6.81
CA ALA A 115 -27.57 26.10 -7.43
C ALA A 115 -27.51 24.71 -8.10
N CYS A 116 -26.35 24.33 -8.63
CA CYS A 116 -26.12 23.06 -9.30
C CYS A 116 -25.59 21.96 -8.36
N GLY A 117 -25.39 22.25 -7.07
CA GLY A 117 -24.87 21.28 -6.11
C GLY A 117 -23.48 20.72 -6.46
N VAL A 118 -22.61 21.56 -7.04
CA VAL A 118 -21.23 21.19 -7.45
C VAL A 118 -20.28 21.12 -6.25
N VAL A 119 -20.58 21.86 -5.19
CA VAL A 119 -19.86 21.84 -3.90
C VAL A 119 -20.74 21.15 -2.86
N TYR A 120 -20.72 19.81 -2.81
CA TYR A 120 -21.32 19.09 -1.69
C TYR A 120 -20.39 18.00 -1.18
N PHE A 121 -19.84 18.25 0.01
CA PHE A 121 -18.98 17.36 0.78
C PHE A 121 -19.82 16.28 1.51
N SER A 122 -19.26 15.07 1.59
CA SER A 122 -19.86 13.81 2.04
C SER A 122 -20.24 13.70 3.53
N ASN A 123 -20.33 14.79 4.31
CA ASN A 123 -20.42 14.71 5.77
C ASN A 123 -21.82 14.96 6.38
N SER A 124 -22.85 15.24 5.58
CA SER A 124 -24.16 15.67 6.13
C SER A 124 -25.15 14.54 6.46
N PHE A 125 -24.80 13.26 6.24
CA PHE A 125 -25.72 12.14 6.48
C PHE A 125 -25.64 11.53 7.90
N HIS A 126 -24.73 11.99 8.77
CA HIS A 126 -24.48 11.38 10.08
C HIS A 126 -25.46 11.76 11.21
N ASN A 127 -26.34 12.75 11.03
CA ASN A 127 -27.21 13.26 12.10
C ASN A 127 -28.69 13.32 11.70
N LEU A 128 -29.38 12.17 11.69
CA LEU A 128 -30.84 12.11 11.57
C LEU A 128 -31.47 11.48 12.83
N PRO A 129 -32.42 12.15 13.50
CA PRO A 129 -33.05 11.65 14.73
C PRO A 129 -34.02 10.49 14.47
N ALA A 130 -34.06 9.54 15.40
CA ALA A 130 -34.63 8.19 15.26
C ALA A 130 -36.17 8.07 15.31
N ASN A 131 -36.93 9.17 15.30
CA ASN A 131 -38.36 9.13 15.59
C ASN A 131 -39.21 9.62 14.40
N LEU A 132 -39.43 8.78 13.38
CA LEU A 132 -40.63 8.72 12.52
C LEU A 132 -40.41 7.71 11.36
N VAL A 133 -41.01 6.51 11.46
CA VAL A 133 -40.90 5.45 10.43
C VAL A 133 -42.10 5.55 9.47
N GLY A 134 -41.87 6.16 8.31
CA GLY A 134 -42.85 6.27 7.22
C GLY A 134 -42.55 7.39 6.22
N GLU A 135 -42.00 8.51 6.69
CA GLU A 135 -41.75 9.73 5.86
C GLU A 135 -40.27 10.07 5.66
N LEU A 136 -39.36 9.21 6.15
CA LEU A 136 -37.92 9.50 6.25
C LEU A 136 -37.25 9.68 4.88
N PHE A 137 -37.50 8.78 3.93
CA PHE A 137 -36.91 8.88 2.59
C PHE A 137 -37.36 10.15 1.84
N GLY A 138 -38.64 10.52 1.96
CA GLY A 138 -39.16 11.75 1.37
C GLY A 138 -38.56 13.01 1.98
N SER A 139 -38.36 13.00 3.30
CA SER A 139 -37.75 14.12 4.05
C SER A 139 -36.26 14.29 3.75
N ILE A 140 -35.53 13.18 3.61
CA ILE A 140 -34.12 13.18 3.21
C ILE A 140 -33.97 13.67 1.77
N ARG A 141 -34.84 13.24 0.86
CA ARG A 141 -34.85 13.75 -0.52
C ARG A 141 -35.21 15.24 -0.62
N LYS A 142 -36.01 15.77 0.31
CA LYS A 142 -36.27 17.21 0.41
C LYS A 142 -35.06 17.99 0.95
N LYS A 143 -34.34 17.44 1.93
CA LYS A 143 -33.14 18.08 2.52
C LYS A 143 -31.87 17.93 1.67
N HIS A 144 -31.77 16.84 0.92
CA HIS A 144 -30.63 16.50 0.07
C HIS A 144 -31.11 16.17 -1.36
N PRO A 145 -31.59 17.18 -2.11
CA PRO A 145 -32.18 16.97 -3.44
C PRO A 145 -31.17 16.45 -4.47
N TRP A 146 -29.87 16.69 -4.24
CA TRP A 146 -28.76 16.31 -5.12
C TRP A 146 -28.19 14.92 -4.85
N ALA A 147 -28.64 14.23 -3.80
CA ALA A 147 -28.19 12.89 -3.48
C ALA A 147 -28.79 11.87 -4.46
N ASP A 148 -27.97 10.88 -4.88
CA ASP A 148 -28.45 9.81 -5.74
C ASP A 148 -29.63 9.07 -5.04
N PRO A 149 -30.81 8.98 -5.66
CA PRO A 149 -32.00 8.41 -5.02
C PRO A 149 -31.84 6.94 -4.65
N LYS A 150 -31.01 6.20 -5.37
CA LYS A 150 -30.75 4.78 -5.13
C LYS A 150 -29.80 4.62 -3.95
N MET A 151 -28.72 5.40 -3.89
CA MET A 151 -27.80 5.39 -2.76
C MET A 151 -28.45 5.89 -1.47
N ALA A 152 -29.21 7.00 -1.53
CA ALA A 152 -29.92 7.53 -0.38
C ALA A 152 -30.93 6.52 0.17
N LYS A 153 -31.60 5.76 -0.72
CA LYS A 153 -32.51 4.70 -0.31
C LYS A 153 -31.76 3.53 0.33
N GLN A 154 -30.67 3.08 -0.27
CA GLN A 154 -29.85 2.00 0.28
C GLN A 154 -29.28 2.33 1.66
N LEU A 155 -28.83 3.58 1.87
CA LEU A 155 -28.36 4.07 3.17
C LEU A 155 -29.46 4.11 4.22
N VAL A 156 -30.65 4.57 3.85
CA VAL A 156 -31.82 4.59 4.73
C VAL A 156 -32.25 3.17 5.10
N ASP A 157 -32.32 2.27 4.10
CA ASP A 157 -32.68 0.87 4.31
C ASP A 157 -31.64 0.16 5.20
N ALA A 158 -30.34 0.47 5.01
CA ALA A 158 -29.25 -0.06 5.85
C ALA A 158 -29.31 0.45 7.30
N LYS A 159 -29.56 1.74 7.52
CA LYS A 159 -29.75 2.32 8.86
C LYS A 159 -31.03 1.82 9.55
N MET A 160 -32.09 1.60 8.78
CA MET A 160 -33.33 0.99 9.30
C MET A 160 -33.10 -0.45 9.72
N TYR A 161 -32.33 -1.21 8.95
CA TYR A 161 -31.91 -2.56 9.30
C TYR A 161 -31.05 -2.59 10.56
N GLU A 162 -30.11 -1.64 10.71
CA GLU A 162 -29.28 -1.48 11.92
C GLU A 162 -30.12 -1.21 13.18
N LEU A 163 -31.18 -0.41 13.06
CA LEU A 163 -32.03 -0.01 14.18
C LEU A 163 -33.13 -1.03 14.52
N LEU A 164 -33.69 -1.72 13.54
CA LEU A 164 -34.91 -2.52 13.68
C LEU A 164 -34.70 -4.03 13.47
N GLY A 165 -33.54 -4.46 12.98
CA GLY A 165 -33.24 -5.88 12.72
C GLY A 165 -33.94 -6.45 11.50
N GLU A 166 -34.05 -7.79 11.43
CA GLU A 166 -34.72 -8.49 10.33
C GLU A 166 -36.20 -8.12 10.25
N ARG A 167 -36.66 -7.79 9.04
CA ARG A 167 -38.06 -7.48 8.76
C ARG A 167 -38.90 -8.75 8.90
N THR A 168 -39.82 -8.76 9.86
CA THR A 168 -40.69 -9.91 10.14
C THR A 168 -42.00 -9.84 9.37
N ALA A 169 -42.69 -10.97 9.22
CA ALA A 169 -44.01 -11.01 8.56
C ALA A 169 -45.08 -10.16 9.29
N ALA A 170 -44.86 -9.81 10.58
CA ALA A 170 -45.74 -8.94 11.35
C ALA A 170 -45.61 -7.46 10.96
N ASP A 171 -44.47 -7.04 10.39
CA ASP A 171 -44.22 -5.65 9.96
C ASP A 171 -44.93 -5.28 8.65
N ASP A 172 -45.49 -6.27 7.95
CA ASP A 172 -46.28 -6.09 6.73
C ASP A 172 -47.80 -5.99 7.01
N GLU A 173 -48.24 -6.03 8.28
CA GLU A 173 -49.63 -5.80 8.64
C GLU A 173 -50.03 -4.32 8.48
N LYS A 174 -50.65 -4.00 7.33
CA LYS A 174 -51.27 -2.70 7.11
C LYS A 174 -52.68 -2.63 7.72
N PRO A 175 -53.05 -1.51 8.39
CA PRO A 175 -54.44 -1.22 8.73
C PRO A 175 -55.34 -1.24 7.49
N SER A 176 -56.48 -1.90 7.59
CA SER A 176 -57.41 -2.16 6.49
C SER A 176 -57.97 -0.90 5.84
N LYS A 177 -57.80 -0.76 4.50
CA LYS A 177 -58.87 -0.40 3.54
C LYS A 177 -58.44 -0.59 2.07
N LYS A 178 -59.11 -1.56 1.42
CA LYS A 178 -59.49 -1.77 -0.01
C LYS A 178 -58.58 -1.17 -1.11
N LYS A 179 -57.79 -1.99 -1.83
CA LYS A 179 -58.04 -2.69 -3.15
C LYS A 179 -58.36 -1.70 -4.29
N GLU A 180 -57.68 -1.69 -5.45
CA GLU A 180 -57.41 -2.77 -6.43
C GLU A 180 -56.04 -2.56 -7.16
N LYS A 181 -55.08 -3.52 -7.26
CA LYS A 181 -54.93 -4.74 -8.12
C LYS A 181 -54.80 -4.44 -9.63
N LYS A 182 -53.64 -4.59 -10.30
CA LYS A 182 -52.98 -5.82 -10.88
C LYS A 182 -51.86 -5.33 -11.85
N GLU A 183 -50.81 -6.03 -12.30
CA GLU A 183 -50.17 -7.35 -12.13
C GLU A 183 -48.76 -7.26 -12.80
N LYS A 184 -47.76 -7.99 -12.26
CA LYS A 184 -46.41 -8.31 -12.80
C LYS A 184 -46.52 -9.28 -14.02
N PRO A 185 -45.54 -9.44 -14.96
CA PRO A 185 -44.18 -10.03 -14.73
C PRO A 185 -43.07 -9.50 -15.69
N ALA A 186 -41.80 -9.32 -15.31
CA ALA A 186 -40.69 -10.24 -14.98
C ALA A 186 -39.60 -10.32 -16.10
N LYS A 187 -38.34 -10.10 -15.67
CA LYS A 187 -37.11 -10.85 -16.01
C LYS A 187 -36.47 -10.72 -17.42
N VAL A 188 -35.25 -10.17 -17.49
CA VAL A 188 -33.93 -10.86 -17.60
C VAL A 188 -32.88 -9.98 -18.31
N GLU A 189 -31.70 -10.00 -17.69
CA GLU A 189 -30.35 -9.56 -18.06
C GLU A 189 -29.88 -9.82 -19.52
N LYS A 190 -28.93 -9.02 -20.04
CA LYS A 190 -27.50 -9.38 -20.13
C LYS A 190 -26.65 -8.37 -20.91
N ALA A 191 -25.40 -8.33 -20.49
CA ALA A 191 -24.28 -7.51 -20.93
C ALA A 191 -23.76 -7.83 -22.35
N VAL A 192 -22.96 -6.89 -22.88
CA VAL A 192 -22.11 -7.09 -24.06
C VAL A 192 -20.66 -6.81 -23.66
N VAL A 193 -19.76 -7.67 -24.13
CA VAL A 193 -18.30 -7.67 -23.99
C VAL A 193 -17.69 -7.23 -25.35
N ASP A 194 -16.39 -6.95 -25.36
CA ASP A 194 -15.43 -6.74 -26.47
C ASP A 194 -15.23 -5.33 -27.04
N GLU A 195 -14.02 -4.91 -27.43
CA GLU A 195 -12.63 -5.22 -27.08
C GLU A 195 -11.72 -4.23 -27.86
N THR A 196 -10.76 -3.58 -27.17
CA THR A 196 -9.41 -3.06 -27.63
C THR A 196 -9.23 -2.09 -28.83
N PRO A 197 -8.05 -1.42 -29.04
CA PRO A 197 -6.85 -1.19 -28.19
C PRO A 197 -6.20 0.24 -28.29
N ALA A 198 -5.55 0.74 -27.21
CA ALA A 198 -4.45 1.73 -27.28
C ALA A 198 -3.56 1.71 -26.01
N GLN A 199 -2.27 2.03 -26.15
CA GLN A 199 -1.16 1.76 -25.19
C GLN A 199 -1.15 2.61 -23.88
N PRO A 200 -0.51 2.13 -22.80
CA PRO A 200 -0.94 2.38 -21.42
C PRO A 200 -0.35 3.63 -20.76
N SER A 201 -1.20 4.42 -20.11
CA SER A 201 -0.82 5.36 -19.05
C SER A 201 -0.72 4.63 -17.71
N GLU A 202 0.12 5.11 -16.79
CA GLU A 202 0.24 4.59 -15.40
C GLU A 202 -0.99 4.86 -14.51
N GLU A 203 -2.12 5.26 -15.10
CA GLU A 203 -3.42 5.34 -14.42
C GLU A 203 -4.06 3.94 -14.34
N GLU A 204 -3.79 3.31 -13.21
CA GLU A 204 -4.64 2.35 -12.49
C GLU A 204 -5.18 1.15 -13.29
N LEU A 205 -4.30 0.17 -13.55
CA LEU A 205 -4.74 -1.23 -13.46
C LEU A 205 -5.27 -1.41 -12.04
N ASN A 206 -6.60 -1.52 -11.90
CA ASN A 206 -7.23 -1.85 -10.63
C ASN A 206 -6.55 -3.14 -10.10
N PRO A 207 -5.79 -3.07 -8.99
CA PRO A 207 -5.02 -4.22 -8.50
C PRO A 207 -5.93 -5.37 -8.06
N PHE A 208 -7.22 -5.09 -7.85
CA PHE A 208 -8.24 -6.03 -7.42
C PHE A 208 -8.99 -6.71 -8.58
N SER A 209 -8.63 -6.42 -9.83
CA SER A 209 -9.25 -7.04 -11.02
C SER A 209 -8.99 -8.55 -11.14
N ILE A 210 -7.96 -9.04 -10.45
CA ILE A 210 -7.58 -10.46 -10.42
C ILE A 210 -8.57 -11.36 -9.67
N PHE A 211 -9.40 -10.78 -8.80
CA PHE A 211 -10.31 -11.53 -7.93
C PHE A 211 -11.65 -11.82 -8.63
N PRO A 212 -12.22 -13.02 -8.52
CA PRO A 212 -13.51 -13.36 -9.13
C PRO A 212 -14.68 -12.59 -8.46
N ALA A 213 -15.87 -12.63 -9.05
CA ALA A 213 -17.07 -12.13 -8.39
C ALA A 213 -17.62 -13.20 -7.42
N PRO A 214 -18.32 -12.84 -6.32
CA PRO A 214 -18.87 -13.81 -5.37
C PRO A 214 -19.79 -14.86 -6.03
N GLU A 215 -20.49 -14.50 -7.10
CA GLU A 215 -21.40 -15.39 -7.83
C GLU A 215 -20.67 -16.49 -8.60
N ASP A 216 -19.38 -16.28 -8.90
CA ASP A 216 -18.53 -17.24 -9.59
C ASP A 216 -17.96 -18.31 -8.64
N ASN A 217 -18.25 -18.22 -7.32
CA ASN A 217 -17.75 -19.10 -6.26
C ASN A 217 -18.39 -20.51 -6.25
N ILE A 218 -18.56 -21.10 -7.43
CA ILE A 218 -19.10 -22.45 -7.67
C ILE A 218 -18.07 -23.39 -8.30
N LYS A 219 -16.96 -22.83 -8.80
CA LYS A 219 -15.88 -23.61 -9.42
C LYS A 219 -15.09 -24.38 -8.36
N VAL A 220 -14.45 -25.48 -8.79
CA VAL A 220 -13.55 -26.25 -7.92
C VAL A 220 -12.38 -25.36 -7.49
N HIS A 221 -12.22 -25.18 -6.18
CA HIS A 221 -11.15 -24.39 -5.58
C HIS A 221 -9.83 -25.14 -5.54
N THR A 222 -9.90 -26.41 -5.14
CA THR A 222 -8.74 -27.29 -5.00
C THR A 222 -9.19 -28.73 -5.13
N GLU A 223 -8.27 -29.59 -5.52
CA GLU A 223 -8.43 -31.04 -5.46
C GLU A 223 -7.59 -31.56 -4.29
N VAL A 224 -8.19 -32.40 -3.45
CA VAL A 224 -7.51 -33.08 -2.34
C VAL A 224 -7.40 -34.55 -2.69
N PHE A 225 -6.16 -35.01 -2.89
CA PHE A 225 -5.84 -36.40 -3.22
C PHE A 225 -5.64 -37.20 -1.94
N PHE A 226 -6.39 -38.29 -1.79
CA PHE A 226 -6.26 -39.21 -0.68
C PHE A 226 -5.46 -40.44 -1.07
N SER A 227 -4.79 -41.05 -0.09
CA SER A 227 -3.98 -42.25 -0.23
C SER A 227 -4.74 -43.49 -0.74
N ASN A 228 -6.07 -43.52 -0.56
CA ASN A 228 -6.94 -44.56 -1.10
C ASN A 228 -7.32 -44.37 -2.58
N GLY A 229 -6.75 -43.35 -3.25
CA GLY A 229 -7.02 -43.02 -4.65
C GLY A 229 -8.26 -42.16 -4.88
N SER A 230 -9.04 -41.83 -3.84
CA SER A 230 -10.15 -40.89 -3.95
C SER A 230 -9.65 -39.45 -4.09
N VAL A 231 -10.42 -38.64 -4.81
CA VAL A 231 -10.12 -37.22 -5.02
C VAL A 231 -11.33 -36.40 -4.63
N LEU A 232 -11.16 -35.54 -3.62
CA LEU A 232 -12.18 -34.58 -3.23
C LEU A 232 -12.01 -33.29 -4.04
N ARG A 233 -13.04 -32.94 -4.81
CA ARG A 233 -13.10 -31.68 -5.57
C ARG A 233 -13.89 -30.64 -4.78
N CYS A 234 -13.18 -29.78 -4.06
CA CYS A 234 -13.77 -28.82 -3.14
C CYS A 234 -14.47 -27.68 -3.92
N CYS A 235 -15.79 -27.61 -3.84
CA CYS A 235 -16.62 -26.56 -4.42
C CYS A 235 -17.91 -26.36 -3.61
N ASN A 236 -18.55 -25.21 -3.78
CA ASN A 236 -19.90 -24.99 -3.26
C ASN A 236 -20.96 -25.65 -4.16
N THR A 237 -22.00 -26.20 -3.53
CA THR A 237 -23.22 -26.54 -4.24
C THR A 237 -23.98 -25.27 -4.62
N ARG A 238 -24.86 -25.37 -5.62
CA ARG A 238 -25.68 -24.22 -6.05
C ARG A 238 -26.56 -23.70 -4.92
N GLU A 239 -27.16 -24.60 -4.15
CA GLU A 239 -28.00 -24.26 -3.00
C GLU A 239 -27.21 -23.50 -1.93
N ARG A 240 -26.01 -23.97 -1.59
CA ARG A 240 -25.17 -23.33 -0.58
C ARG A 240 -24.73 -21.94 -1.01
N LEU A 241 -24.34 -21.80 -2.29
CA LEU A 241 -23.99 -20.50 -2.85
C LEU A 241 -25.20 -19.56 -2.91
N ASP A 242 -26.38 -20.03 -3.30
CA ASP A 242 -27.59 -19.20 -3.34
C ASP A 242 -28.00 -18.73 -1.93
N ASN A 243 -27.83 -19.57 -0.89
CA ASN A 243 -28.05 -19.15 0.50
C ASN A 243 -27.02 -18.12 0.96
N HIS A 244 -25.74 -18.34 0.64
CA HIS A 244 -24.68 -17.37 0.91
C HIS A 244 -24.95 -16.01 0.23
N LEU A 245 -25.31 -16.01 -1.06
CA LEU A 245 -25.60 -14.79 -1.83
C LEU A 245 -26.84 -14.04 -1.30
N LYS A 246 -27.83 -14.75 -0.75
CA LYS A 246 -28.97 -14.12 -0.05
C LYS A 246 -28.52 -13.37 1.18
N VAL A 247 -27.63 -13.96 1.99
CA VAL A 247 -27.12 -13.34 3.23
C VAL A 247 -26.21 -12.14 2.91
N THR A 248 -25.29 -12.28 1.95
CA THR A 248 -24.33 -11.22 1.61
C THR A 248 -24.93 -10.13 0.71
N GLY A 249 -26.03 -10.44 0.01
CA GLY A 249 -26.59 -9.59 -1.03
C GLY A 249 -25.64 -9.44 -2.22
N ALA A 250 -24.87 -10.50 -2.54
CA ALA A 250 -23.85 -10.50 -3.60
C ALA A 250 -22.71 -9.47 -3.41
N ARG A 251 -22.56 -8.91 -2.21
CA ARG A 251 -21.45 -8.02 -1.88
C ARG A 251 -20.20 -8.82 -1.53
N VAL A 252 -19.04 -8.21 -1.70
CA VAL A 252 -17.77 -8.79 -1.29
C VAL A 252 -17.64 -8.70 0.23
N PHE A 253 -17.33 -9.83 0.86
CA PHE A 253 -16.93 -9.93 2.26
C PHE A 253 -15.49 -10.45 2.36
N THR A 254 -14.63 -9.69 3.04
CA THR A 254 -13.23 -10.02 3.39
C THR A 254 -13.04 -9.92 4.89
N ARG A 255 -11.86 -10.33 5.39
CA ARG A 255 -11.46 -10.12 6.77
C ARG A 255 -9.96 -9.92 6.88
N PHE A 256 -9.56 -9.01 7.75
CA PHE A 256 -8.18 -8.88 8.24
C PHE A 256 -8.11 -9.53 9.63
N PRO A 257 -7.44 -10.70 9.78
CA PRO A 257 -7.48 -11.47 11.02
C PRO A 257 -6.14 -11.44 11.81
N PRO A 258 -5.73 -10.32 12.45
CA PRO A 258 -4.47 -10.27 13.19
C PRO A 258 -4.56 -10.99 14.55
N GLU A 259 -3.47 -11.65 14.92
CA GLU A 259 -3.27 -12.14 16.29
C GLU A 259 -2.94 -10.96 17.23
N PRO A 260 -3.68 -10.74 18.34
CA PRO A 260 -3.45 -9.62 19.25
C PRO A 260 -2.34 -9.92 20.27
N ASN A 261 -1.18 -10.31 19.76
CA ASN A 261 -0.03 -10.75 20.55
C ASN A 261 1.28 -10.02 20.18
N GLY A 262 1.21 -8.97 19.36
CA GLY A 262 2.35 -8.18 18.93
C GLY A 262 1.97 -6.94 18.13
N TYR A 263 2.97 -6.10 17.87
CA TYR A 263 2.81 -4.88 17.08
C TYR A 263 2.81 -5.20 15.57
N LEU A 264 1.91 -4.54 14.84
CA LEU A 264 1.85 -4.63 13.38
C LEU A 264 3.08 -4.00 12.72
N HIS A 265 3.46 -4.52 11.57
CA HIS A 265 4.59 -4.08 10.75
C HIS A 265 4.18 -3.84 9.29
N ILE A 266 5.06 -3.29 8.47
CA ILE A 266 4.77 -2.90 7.07
C ILE A 266 4.16 -4.04 6.23
N GLY A 267 4.55 -5.30 6.48
CA GLY A 267 3.89 -6.46 5.87
C GLY A 267 2.38 -6.55 6.12
N HIS A 268 1.91 -6.15 7.31
CA HIS A 268 0.50 -6.08 7.65
C HIS A 268 -0.22 -4.92 6.93
N ALA A 269 0.49 -3.86 6.52
CA ALA A 269 -0.11 -2.85 5.64
C ALA A 269 -0.49 -3.43 4.28
N LYS A 270 0.28 -4.40 3.74
CA LYS A 270 -0.14 -5.14 2.54
C LYS A 270 -1.38 -5.98 2.79
N ALA A 271 -1.46 -6.68 3.91
CA ALA A 271 -2.66 -7.44 4.28
C ALA A 271 -3.90 -6.53 4.38
N MET A 272 -3.81 -5.43 5.13
CA MET A 272 -4.90 -4.46 5.24
C MET A 272 -5.29 -3.88 3.87
N PHE A 273 -4.33 -3.50 3.04
CA PHE A 273 -4.60 -3.00 1.68
C PHE A 273 -5.32 -4.03 0.81
N VAL A 274 -4.97 -5.32 0.94
CA VAL A 274 -5.59 -6.40 0.17
C VAL A 274 -7.03 -6.66 0.67
N ASP A 275 -7.21 -6.83 1.99
CA ASP A 275 -8.49 -7.18 2.59
C ASP A 275 -9.48 -6.01 2.58
N PHE A 276 -9.11 -4.88 3.17
CA PHE A 276 -9.99 -3.69 3.20
C PHE A 276 -10.09 -3.03 1.84
N GLY A 277 -9.01 -3.01 1.05
CA GLY A 277 -9.01 -2.40 -0.26
C GLY A 277 -9.94 -3.12 -1.25
N LEU A 278 -9.94 -4.46 -1.27
CA LEU A 278 -10.86 -5.23 -2.13
C LEU A 278 -12.32 -4.97 -1.76
N ALA A 279 -12.65 -4.97 -0.46
CA ALA A 279 -13.99 -4.67 0.00
C ALA A 279 -14.40 -3.24 -0.37
N LYS A 280 -13.54 -2.25 -0.10
CA LYS A 280 -13.80 -0.84 -0.40
C LYS A 280 -14.02 -0.60 -1.90
N GLU A 281 -13.17 -1.18 -2.74
CA GLU A 281 -13.24 -1.05 -4.21
C GLU A 281 -14.55 -1.60 -4.79
N ARG A 282 -15.08 -2.68 -4.20
CA ARG A 282 -16.28 -3.38 -4.68
C ARG A 282 -17.54 -3.08 -3.87
N GLY A 283 -17.53 -2.03 -3.03
CA GLY A 283 -18.69 -1.67 -2.19
C GLY A 283 -19.10 -2.78 -1.20
N GLY A 284 -18.13 -3.59 -0.78
CA GLY A 284 -18.26 -4.70 0.14
C GLY A 284 -17.99 -4.34 1.61
N CYS A 285 -17.78 -5.37 2.43
CA CYS A 285 -17.58 -5.30 3.86
C CYS A 285 -16.29 -6.05 4.25
N CYS A 286 -15.46 -5.47 5.12
CA CYS A 286 -14.28 -6.14 5.66
C CYS A 286 -14.40 -6.24 7.18
N TYR A 287 -14.30 -7.45 7.71
CA TYR A 287 -14.19 -7.68 9.15
C TYR A 287 -12.78 -7.34 9.66
N LEU A 288 -12.69 -6.77 10.85
CA LEU A 288 -11.48 -6.82 11.67
C LEU A 288 -11.71 -7.93 12.70
N ARG A 289 -11.09 -9.09 12.46
CA ARG A 289 -11.30 -10.27 13.32
C ARG A 289 -10.06 -10.50 14.18
N TYR A 290 -10.16 -10.33 15.48
CA TYR A 290 -9.06 -10.69 16.36
C TYR A 290 -8.96 -12.22 16.42
N ASP A 291 -7.80 -12.75 16.02
CA ASP A 291 -7.52 -14.17 16.18
C ASP A 291 -7.04 -14.45 17.60
N ASP A 292 -8.02 -14.56 18.49
CA ASP A 292 -7.88 -14.74 19.92
C ASP A 292 -8.13 -16.20 20.31
N THR A 293 -7.41 -17.12 19.65
CA THR A 293 -7.50 -18.56 19.96
C THR A 293 -6.57 -18.98 21.10
N ASN A 294 -5.67 -18.10 21.56
CA ASN A 294 -4.64 -18.42 22.55
C ASN A 294 -4.69 -17.49 23.76
N PRO A 295 -5.27 -17.93 24.90
CA PRO A 295 -5.54 -17.06 26.06
C PRO A 295 -4.27 -16.46 26.70
N GLU A 296 -3.09 -17.04 26.50
CA GLU A 296 -1.83 -16.58 27.11
C GLU A 296 -1.12 -15.49 26.30
N ALA A 297 -1.34 -15.46 24.99
CA ALA A 297 -0.60 -14.59 24.09
C ALA A 297 -1.21 -13.19 23.98
N GLU A 298 -2.46 -13.07 24.39
CA GLU A 298 -3.31 -11.92 24.15
C GLU A 298 -3.13 -10.84 25.21
N LYS A 299 -3.00 -9.60 24.75
CA LYS A 299 -2.95 -8.45 25.65
C LYS A 299 -3.81 -7.34 25.11
N LYS A 300 -4.53 -6.68 26.03
CA LYS A 300 -5.36 -5.50 25.72
C LYS A 300 -4.56 -4.38 25.04
N GLU A 301 -3.27 -4.25 25.36
CA GLU A 301 -2.38 -3.28 24.70
C GLU A 301 -2.30 -3.49 23.18
N TYR A 302 -2.23 -4.75 22.71
CA TYR A 302 -2.10 -5.07 21.29
C TYR A 302 -3.42 -4.91 20.56
N ILE A 303 -4.54 -5.27 21.21
CA ILE A 303 -5.90 -5.06 20.67
C ILE A 303 -6.10 -3.58 20.37
N ASN A 304 -5.91 -2.72 21.38
CA ASN A 304 -6.06 -1.27 21.26
C ASN A 304 -5.13 -0.70 20.17
N HIS A 305 -3.87 -1.16 20.15
CA HIS A 305 -2.90 -0.68 19.17
C HIS A 305 -3.25 -1.11 17.73
N ILE A 306 -3.75 -2.34 17.53
CA ILE A 306 -4.20 -2.80 16.20
C ILE A 306 -5.35 -1.93 15.70
N GLU A 307 -6.34 -1.67 16.55
CA GLU A 307 -7.46 -0.76 16.23
C GLU A 307 -6.98 0.63 15.84
N GLU A 308 -6.08 1.22 16.65
CA GLU A 308 -5.49 2.53 16.38
C GLU A 308 -4.77 2.56 15.02
N ILE A 309 -4.01 1.51 14.69
CA ILE A 309 -3.29 1.42 13.42
C ILE A 309 -4.23 1.22 12.23
N VAL A 310 -5.28 0.41 12.36
CA VAL A 310 -6.29 0.22 11.31
C VAL A 310 -6.95 1.57 10.97
N GLN A 311 -7.35 2.32 12.01
CA GLN A 311 -7.90 3.67 11.85
C GLN A 311 -6.89 4.65 11.23
N TRP A 312 -5.65 4.67 11.73
CA TRP A 312 -4.59 5.53 11.21
C TRP A 312 -4.27 5.24 9.73
N MET A 313 -4.32 3.97 9.33
CA MET A 313 -4.14 3.54 7.94
C MET A 313 -5.28 3.96 7.00
N GLY A 314 -6.37 4.51 7.54
CA GLY A 314 -7.53 5.00 6.79
C GLY A 314 -8.55 3.91 6.45
N TRP A 315 -8.52 2.79 7.18
CA TRP A 315 -9.46 1.69 7.01
C TRP A 315 -10.54 1.74 8.09
N GLU A 316 -11.77 1.36 7.70
CA GLU A 316 -12.91 1.28 8.59
C GLU A 316 -13.46 -0.15 8.55
N PRO A 317 -13.43 -0.90 9.66
CA PRO A 317 -14.02 -2.23 9.72
C PRO A 317 -15.54 -2.15 9.67
N PHE A 318 -16.13 -3.05 8.87
CA PHE A 318 -17.58 -3.23 8.85
C PHE A 318 -18.10 -3.73 10.22
N LYS A 319 -17.35 -4.66 10.81
CA LYS A 319 -17.60 -5.19 12.16
C LYS A 319 -16.28 -5.65 12.75
N ILE A 320 -16.12 -5.43 14.06
CA ILE A 320 -15.04 -6.02 14.86
C ILE A 320 -15.59 -7.30 15.49
N THR A 321 -14.88 -8.41 15.30
CA THR A 321 -15.25 -9.73 15.83
C THR A 321 -14.05 -10.39 16.48
N TYR A 322 -14.31 -11.36 17.36
CA TYR A 322 -13.30 -12.18 18.00
C TYR A 322 -13.53 -13.64 17.58
N THR A 323 -12.48 -14.41 17.34
CA THR A 323 -12.62 -15.86 17.13
C THR A 323 -13.30 -16.51 18.35
N SER A 324 -13.06 -15.99 19.55
CA SER A 324 -13.70 -16.45 20.79
C SER A 324 -15.20 -16.19 20.87
N ASP A 325 -15.76 -15.28 20.06
CA ASP A 325 -17.22 -15.11 19.92
C ASP A 325 -17.88 -16.40 19.41
N TYR A 326 -17.13 -17.20 18.64
CA TYR A 326 -17.61 -18.41 17.97
C TYR A 326 -17.22 -19.69 18.71
N PHE A 327 -16.62 -19.64 19.90
CA PHE A 327 -16.26 -20.85 20.67
C PHE A 327 -17.43 -21.82 20.89
N PRO A 328 -18.66 -21.37 21.21
CA PRO A 328 -19.80 -22.27 21.32
C PRO A 328 -20.08 -23.05 20.01
N GLU A 329 -20.17 -22.35 18.88
CA GLU A 329 -20.42 -22.92 17.56
C GLU A 329 -19.28 -23.84 17.12
N LEU A 330 -18.03 -23.43 17.36
CA LEU A 330 -16.84 -24.23 17.08
C LEU A 330 -16.84 -25.53 17.89
N TYR A 331 -17.27 -25.49 19.16
CA TYR A 331 -17.37 -26.70 19.98
C TYR A 331 -18.45 -27.65 19.47
N GLU A 332 -19.63 -27.14 19.12
CA GLU A 332 -20.71 -27.97 18.58
C GLU A 332 -20.33 -28.59 17.22
N LEU A 333 -19.62 -27.85 16.37
CA LEU A 333 -19.09 -28.38 15.12
C LEU A 333 -17.99 -29.43 15.35
N ALA A 334 -17.23 -29.34 16.44
CA ALA A 334 -16.24 -30.35 16.80
C ALA A 334 -16.91 -31.65 17.29
N VAL A 335 -17.98 -31.51 18.07
CA VAL A 335 -18.85 -32.62 18.46
C VAL A 335 -19.45 -33.29 17.23
N GLU A 336 -19.95 -32.51 16.27
CA GLU A 336 -20.48 -33.03 15.02
C GLU A 336 -19.41 -33.74 14.18
N LEU A 337 -18.18 -33.20 14.15
CA LEU A 337 -17.06 -33.84 13.48
C LEU A 337 -16.74 -35.22 14.07
N ILE A 338 -16.82 -35.37 15.40
CA ILE A 338 -16.68 -36.66 16.09
C ILE A 338 -17.84 -37.60 15.72
N ARG A 339 -19.10 -37.11 15.73
CA ARG A 339 -20.28 -37.91 15.36
C ARG A 339 -20.21 -38.46 13.94
N ARG A 340 -19.67 -37.68 13.01
CA ARG A 340 -19.43 -38.10 11.62
C ARG A 340 -18.22 -39.03 11.47
N GLY A 341 -17.49 -39.33 12.55
CA GLY A 341 -16.31 -40.19 12.52
C GLY A 341 -15.06 -39.53 11.94
N HIS A 342 -15.02 -38.20 11.88
CA HIS A 342 -13.94 -37.41 11.30
C HIS A 342 -13.07 -36.69 12.34
N ALA A 343 -13.24 -37.01 13.63
CA ALA A 343 -12.36 -36.59 14.69
C ALA A 343 -12.34 -37.62 15.83
N TYR A 344 -11.25 -37.63 16.59
CA TYR A 344 -11.06 -38.53 17.74
C TYR A 344 -10.22 -37.84 18.82
N VAL A 345 -10.44 -38.21 20.08
CA VAL A 345 -9.58 -37.76 21.18
C VAL A 345 -8.29 -38.58 21.16
N ASP A 346 -7.14 -37.94 21.33
CA ASP A 346 -5.82 -38.55 21.33
C ASP A 346 -5.06 -38.23 22.62
N HIS A 347 -4.28 -39.20 23.12
CA HIS A 347 -3.48 -39.08 24.34
C HIS A 347 -1.97 -39.09 24.08
N GLN A 348 -1.55 -39.08 22.80
CA GLN A 348 -0.15 -38.95 22.44
C GLN A 348 0.48 -37.67 23.00
N THR A 349 1.72 -37.77 23.45
CA THR A 349 2.54 -36.60 23.80
C THR A 349 2.94 -35.81 22.54
N PRO A 350 3.37 -34.54 22.67
CA PRO A 350 3.86 -33.76 21.52
C PRO A 350 4.99 -34.46 20.75
N GLU A 351 5.89 -35.14 21.45
CA GLU A 351 7.00 -35.90 20.88
C GLU A 351 6.50 -37.13 20.11
N GLU A 352 5.55 -37.87 20.66
CA GLU A 352 4.92 -39.03 19.99
C GLU A 352 4.13 -38.59 18.75
N ILE A 353 3.36 -37.50 18.83
CA ILE A 353 2.63 -36.96 17.67
C ILE A 353 3.63 -36.61 16.54
N LYS A 354 4.76 -35.97 16.89
CA LYS A 354 5.80 -35.63 15.92
C LYS A 354 6.39 -36.88 15.27
N GLU A 355 6.79 -37.87 16.08
CA GLU A 355 7.34 -39.14 15.60
C GLU A 355 6.36 -39.88 14.68
N TYR A 356 5.08 -39.96 15.07
CA TYR A 356 4.06 -40.63 14.27
C TYR A 356 3.77 -39.90 12.96
N ARG A 357 3.81 -38.56 12.93
CA ARG A 357 3.70 -37.77 11.70
C ARG A 357 4.90 -37.99 10.77
N GLU A 358 6.11 -38.04 11.32
CA GLU A 358 7.33 -38.31 10.54
C GLU A 358 7.31 -39.72 9.93
N LYS A 359 6.82 -40.71 10.69
CA LYS A 359 6.66 -42.10 10.24
C LYS A 359 5.37 -42.38 9.46
N LYS A 360 4.52 -41.36 9.28
CA LYS A 360 3.17 -41.49 8.70
C LYS A 360 2.31 -42.58 9.38
N MET A 361 2.43 -42.78 10.68
CA MET A 361 1.70 -43.81 11.43
C MET A 361 0.39 -43.27 12.01
N ASN A 362 -0.68 -44.07 11.99
CA ASN A 362 -1.92 -43.74 12.69
C ASN A 362 -1.69 -43.73 14.21
N SER A 363 -2.29 -42.75 14.90
CA SER A 363 -2.31 -42.75 16.37
C SER A 363 -2.95 -44.04 16.91
N PRO A 364 -2.46 -44.61 18.02
CA PRO A 364 -3.10 -45.76 18.68
C PRO A 364 -4.57 -45.53 19.04
N TRP A 365 -4.97 -44.26 19.20
CA TRP A 365 -6.33 -43.87 19.58
C TRP A 365 -7.22 -43.49 18.40
N ARG A 366 -6.72 -43.56 17.15
CA ARG A 366 -7.41 -43.10 15.94
C ARG A 366 -8.74 -43.81 15.65
N ASP A 367 -8.85 -45.09 16.00
CA ASP A 367 -10.01 -45.94 15.72
C ASP A 367 -10.88 -46.20 16.96
N ARG A 368 -10.70 -45.40 18.01
CA ARG A 368 -11.52 -45.51 19.22
C ARG A 368 -13.00 -45.24 18.91
N PRO A 369 -13.95 -45.87 19.64
CA PRO A 369 -15.38 -45.67 19.41
C PRO A 369 -15.80 -44.20 19.51
N ILE A 370 -16.76 -43.79 18.67
CA ILE A 370 -17.31 -42.42 18.64
C ILE A 370 -17.82 -42.01 20.03
N ALA A 371 -18.56 -42.89 20.71
CA ALA A 371 -19.10 -42.62 22.05
C ALA A 371 -18.00 -42.35 23.09
N GLU A 372 -16.85 -43.01 22.97
CA GLU A 372 -15.70 -42.77 23.85
C GLU A 372 -15.08 -41.40 23.59
N SER A 373 -14.88 -41.03 22.32
CA SER A 373 -14.36 -39.70 21.96
C SER A 373 -15.29 -38.57 22.41
N LEU A 374 -16.62 -38.74 22.27
CA LEU A 374 -17.60 -37.76 22.74
C LEU A 374 -17.52 -37.54 24.25
N LYS A 375 -17.46 -38.64 25.01
CA LYS A 375 -17.31 -38.57 26.47
C LYS A 375 -16.00 -37.89 26.86
N LEU A 376 -14.89 -38.31 26.28
CA LEU A 376 -13.58 -37.73 26.60
C LEU A 376 -13.49 -36.25 26.22
N PHE A 377 -14.09 -35.84 25.10
CA PHE A 377 -14.09 -34.44 24.70
C PHE A 377 -14.95 -33.56 25.62
N ASP A 378 -16.06 -34.09 26.15
CA ASP A 378 -16.81 -33.44 27.25
C ASP A 378 -15.98 -33.37 28.54
N ASP A 379 -15.29 -34.46 28.91
CA ASP A 379 -14.39 -34.49 30.07
C ASP A 379 -13.25 -33.46 29.93
N MET A 380 -12.70 -33.28 28.71
CA MET A 380 -11.73 -32.22 28.41
C MET A 380 -12.34 -30.83 28.65
N LYS A 381 -13.56 -30.56 28.14
CA LYS A 381 -14.26 -29.27 28.33
C LYS A 381 -14.58 -28.99 29.79
N ARG A 382 -14.86 -30.02 30.58
CA ARG A 382 -15.14 -29.93 32.02
C ARG A 382 -13.88 -29.79 32.87
N GLY A 383 -12.69 -29.80 32.26
CA GLY A 383 -11.42 -29.69 32.98
C GLY A 383 -11.07 -30.94 33.80
N LEU A 384 -11.61 -32.11 33.44
CA LEU A 384 -11.32 -33.38 34.12
C LEU A 384 -10.02 -34.04 33.64
N ILE A 385 -9.35 -33.44 32.66
CA ILE A 385 -8.10 -33.90 32.07
C ILE A 385 -7.07 -32.77 32.12
N GLU A 386 -5.83 -33.09 32.51
CA GLU A 386 -4.75 -32.12 32.63
C GLU A 386 -4.25 -31.62 31.26
N GLU A 387 -3.59 -30.44 31.25
CA GLU A 387 -2.96 -29.91 30.04
C GLU A 387 -1.95 -30.91 29.44
N GLY A 388 -2.00 -31.06 28.12
CA GLY A 388 -1.09 -31.95 27.38
C GLY A 388 -1.42 -33.44 27.47
N LYS A 389 -2.39 -33.87 28.30
CA LYS A 389 -2.78 -35.28 28.43
C LYS A 389 -3.82 -35.74 27.41
N ALA A 390 -4.53 -34.81 26.77
CA ALA A 390 -5.46 -35.11 25.70
C ALA A 390 -5.54 -33.97 24.68
N THR A 391 -5.78 -34.32 23.42
CA THR A 391 -6.08 -33.39 22.33
C THR A 391 -7.21 -33.94 21.48
N LEU A 392 -8.03 -33.08 20.89
CA LEU A 392 -8.93 -33.52 19.82
C LEU A 392 -8.19 -33.41 18.49
N ARG A 393 -8.16 -34.48 17.70
CA ARG A 393 -7.52 -34.50 16.37
C ARG A 393 -8.54 -34.78 15.28
N MET A 394 -8.38 -34.08 14.16
CA MET A 394 -9.11 -34.35 12.93
C MET A 394 -8.64 -35.69 12.36
N LYS A 395 -9.56 -36.53 11.88
CA LYS A 395 -9.27 -37.84 11.28
C LYS A 395 -9.22 -37.68 9.76
N GLN A 396 -8.04 -37.30 9.28
CA GLN A 396 -7.73 -36.98 7.89
C GLN A 396 -7.01 -38.17 7.22
N ASP A 397 -5.84 -37.95 6.63
CA ASP A 397 -5.07 -38.96 5.89
C ASP A 397 -3.57 -38.87 6.22
N MET A 398 -3.13 -39.74 7.13
CA MET A 398 -1.73 -39.85 7.56
C MET A 398 -0.79 -40.25 6.42
N GLN A 399 -1.28 -40.85 5.33
CA GLN A 399 -0.48 -41.27 4.19
C GLN A 399 -0.41 -40.24 3.07
N SER A 400 -1.11 -39.10 3.20
CA SER A 400 -1.11 -38.04 2.19
C SER A 400 0.32 -37.53 1.89
N ASP A 401 0.51 -36.94 0.71
CA ASP A 401 1.74 -36.20 0.41
C ASP A 401 1.73 -34.80 1.04
N ASN A 402 0.55 -34.31 1.44
CA ASN A 402 0.40 -33.05 2.15
C ASN A 402 0.41 -33.27 3.66
N PHE A 403 1.45 -32.76 4.34
CA PHE A 403 1.60 -32.88 5.80
C PHE A 403 0.48 -32.21 6.61
N ASN A 404 -0.25 -31.26 6.02
CA ASN A 404 -1.42 -30.65 6.66
C ASN A 404 -2.65 -31.57 6.66
N MET A 405 -2.54 -32.78 6.11
CA MET A 405 -3.55 -33.84 6.23
C MET A 405 -3.19 -34.88 7.30
N TYR A 406 -2.12 -34.67 8.08
CA TYR A 406 -1.65 -35.62 9.10
C TYR A 406 -2.35 -35.43 10.44
N ASP A 407 -3.65 -35.73 10.45
CA ASP A 407 -4.54 -35.67 11.60
C ASP A 407 -4.25 -34.44 12.48
N LEU A 408 -4.53 -33.25 11.93
CA LEU A 408 -4.28 -31.96 12.57
C LEU A 408 -5.03 -31.86 13.91
N ILE A 409 -4.43 -31.16 14.86
CA ILE A 409 -5.03 -30.98 16.18
C ILE A 409 -6.12 -29.91 16.06
N ALA A 410 -7.35 -30.25 16.44
CA ALA A 410 -8.50 -29.36 16.46
C ALA A 410 -8.61 -28.61 17.80
N TYR A 411 -8.43 -29.29 18.94
CA TYR A 411 -8.51 -28.68 20.28
C TYR A 411 -7.36 -29.10 21.19
N ARG A 412 -6.96 -28.18 22.08
CA ARG A 412 -5.99 -28.41 23.15
C ARG A 412 -6.55 -27.94 24.48
N ILE A 413 -6.16 -28.60 25.57
CA ILE A 413 -6.41 -28.12 26.93
C ILE A 413 -5.34 -27.08 27.27
N LYS A 414 -5.73 -26.00 27.96
CA LYS A 414 -4.83 -24.97 28.49
C LYS A 414 -5.14 -24.67 29.95
N ALA A 415 -4.20 -24.95 30.85
CA ALA A 415 -4.32 -24.78 32.30
C ALA A 415 -3.16 -23.95 32.87
N SER A 416 -3.45 -23.08 33.84
CA SER A 416 -2.40 -22.32 34.54
C SER A 416 -2.03 -23.05 35.83
N MET A 417 -0.78 -23.52 35.95
CA MET A 417 -0.31 -24.08 37.22
C MET A 417 0.23 -22.96 38.11
N TYR A 418 -0.62 -22.41 38.98
CA TYR A 418 -0.13 -21.64 40.12
C TYR A 418 0.45 -22.63 41.13
N LEU A 419 1.77 -22.59 41.33
CA LEU A 419 2.40 -23.20 42.51
C LEU A 419 1.88 -22.45 43.74
N ILE A 420 0.81 -22.98 44.34
CA ILE A 420 0.44 -22.58 45.70
C ILE A 420 1.55 -23.10 46.62
N ASP A 421 2.15 -22.17 47.35
CA ASP A 421 3.25 -22.38 48.27
C ASP A 421 2.94 -23.56 49.23
N VAL A 422 3.71 -24.64 49.11
CA VAL A 422 3.46 -25.95 49.75
C VAL A 422 3.52 -25.88 51.28
N GLN A 423 3.98 -24.77 51.85
CA GLN A 423 4.07 -24.56 53.29
C GLN A 423 2.71 -24.40 53.99
N LEU A 424 1.66 -23.91 53.29
CA LEU A 424 0.36 -23.62 53.92
C LEU A 424 -0.65 -24.80 53.89
N MET A 425 -0.43 -25.79 53.02
CA MET A 425 -1.36 -26.92 52.84
C MET A 425 -1.08 -28.12 53.77
N MET A 426 0.03 -28.13 54.52
CA MET A 426 0.36 -29.25 55.41
C MET A 426 -0.38 -29.22 56.77
N SER A 427 -1.20 -28.21 57.07
CA SER A 427 -1.84 -28.08 58.40
C SER A 427 -3.33 -28.42 58.47
N LEU A 428 -4.06 -28.58 57.37
CA LEU A 428 -5.51 -28.83 57.40
C LEU A 428 -5.97 -29.79 56.29
N PHE A 429 -6.42 -30.97 56.74
CA PHE A 429 -7.23 -31.99 56.05
C PHE A 429 -6.54 -32.96 55.07
N PHE A 430 -6.64 -34.24 55.42
CA PHE A 430 -6.01 -35.39 54.77
C PHE A 430 -6.94 -36.15 53.78
N ASP A 431 -8.05 -35.57 53.30
CA ASP A 431 -9.03 -36.31 52.47
C ASP A 431 -9.58 -35.57 51.22
N ILE A 432 -9.03 -34.42 50.81
CA ILE A 432 -9.45 -33.77 49.55
C ILE A 432 -8.21 -33.28 48.80
N LEU A 433 -7.48 -34.21 48.19
CA LEU A 433 -6.51 -33.92 47.13
C LEU A 433 -7.26 -33.69 45.80
N PHE A 434 -8.29 -32.85 45.81
CA PHE A 434 -8.88 -32.34 44.57
C PHE A 434 -7.99 -31.17 44.16
N LEU A 435 -6.98 -31.46 43.34
CA LEU A 435 -6.15 -30.46 42.68
C LEU A 435 -7.11 -29.43 42.03
N TYR A 436 -7.24 -28.25 42.64
CA TYR A 436 -7.94 -27.13 42.02
C TYR A 436 -7.04 -26.62 40.89
N PHE A 437 -7.17 -27.21 39.71
CA PHE A 437 -6.58 -26.66 38.50
C PHE A 437 -7.25 -25.33 38.19
N GLN A 438 -6.52 -24.22 38.31
CA GLN A 438 -7.02 -22.91 37.91
C GLN A 438 -6.64 -22.68 36.43
N PHE A 439 -7.60 -22.74 35.52
CA PHE A 439 -7.35 -22.57 34.09
C PHE A 439 -7.04 -21.09 33.76
N THR A 440 -6.17 -20.85 32.76
CA THR A 440 -5.84 -19.48 32.32
C THR A 440 -7.11 -18.82 31.79
N PRO A 441 -7.60 -17.73 32.40
CA PRO A 441 -8.79 -17.04 31.91
C PRO A 441 -8.48 -16.38 30.57
N HIS A 442 -9.39 -16.55 29.62
CA HIS A 442 -9.32 -15.90 28.33
C HIS A 442 -9.65 -14.40 28.46
N PRO A 443 -8.87 -13.47 27.87
CA PRO A 443 -9.12 -12.02 28.03
C PRO A 443 -10.52 -11.58 27.61
N HIS A 444 -11.05 -12.17 26.53
CA HIS A 444 -12.41 -11.94 26.04
C HIS A 444 -13.46 -12.93 26.62
N ALA A 445 -13.28 -14.25 26.46
CA ALA A 445 -14.25 -15.26 26.86
C ALA A 445 -14.28 -15.63 28.36
N GLY A 446 -13.35 -15.12 29.17
CA GLY A 446 -13.26 -15.39 30.61
C GLY A 446 -12.82 -16.83 30.94
N ASP A 447 -13.34 -17.37 32.04
CA ASP A 447 -13.04 -18.70 32.57
C ASP A 447 -14.01 -19.80 32.08
N LYS A 448 -14.85 -19.50 31.09
CA LYS A 448 -15.86 -20.42 30.55
C LYS A 448 -15.28 -21.62 29.81
N TRP A 449 -14.03 -21.52 29.37
CA TRP A 449 -13.37 -22.52 28.54
C TRP A 449 -11.99 -22.86 29.10
N CYS A 450 -11.69 -24.16 29.14
CA CYS A 450 -10.35 -24.69 29.41
C CYS A 450 -9.77 -25.47 28.21
N ILE A 451 -10.58 -25.63 27.16
CA ILE A 451 -10.17 -26.16 25.86
C ILE A 451 -10.29 -25.07 24.81
N TYR A 452 -9.30 -25.01 23.93
CA TYR A 452 -9.21 -23.97 22.92
C TYR A 452 -8.99 -24.58 21.53
N PRO A 453 -9.70 -24.10 20.51
CA PRO A 453 -9.53 -24.57 19.14
C PRO A 453 -8.16 -24.14 18.60
N SER A 454 -7.60 -24.92 17.69
CA SER A 454 -6.41 -24.52 16.95
C SER A 454 -6.74 -23.52 15.85
N TYR A 455 -5.73 -22.77 15.40
CA TYR A 455 -5.83 -21.88 14.24
C TYR A 455 -6.44 -22.59 13.01
N ASP A 456 -5.92 -23.77 12.65
CA ASP A 456 -6.38 -24.53 11.47
C ASP A 456 -7.85 -24.93 11.54
N TYR A 457 -8.35 -25.19 12.77
CA TYR A 457 -9.73 -25.55 13.00
C TYR A 457 -10.65 -24.33 13.00
N ALA A 458 -10.31 -23.30 13.76
CA ALA A 458 -11.18 -22.14 13.95
C ALA A 458 -11.24 -21.26 12.70
N HIS A 459 -10.10 -20.94 12.09
CA HIS A 459 -10.00 -19.91 11.06
C HIS A 459 -10.92 -20.17 9.85
N CYS A 460 -10.95 -21.40 9.35
CA CYS A 460 -11.77 -21.76 8.18
C CYS A 460 -13.27 -21.81 8.51
N ILE A 461 -13.63 -22.33 9.68
CA ILE A 461 -15.03 -22.39 10.11
C ILE A 461 -15.56 -20.97 10.32
N VAL A 462 -14.82 -20.09 11.00
CA VAL A 462 -15.26 -18.72 11.22
C VAL A 462 -15.37 -17.95 9.91
N ASP A 463 -14.49 -18.18 8.93
CA ASP A 463 -14.67 -17.62 7.58
C ASP A 463 -16.00 -18.06 6.93
N SER A 464 -16.41 -19.32 7.14
CA SER A 464 -17.71 -19.80 6.67
C SER A 464 -18.87 -19.14 7.45
N LEU A 465 -18.77 -19.02 8.77
CA LEU A 465 -19.83 -18.46 9.62
C LEU A 465 -20.04 -16.97 9.34
N GLU A 466 -18.96 -16.22 9.12
CA GLU A 466 -18.99 -14.80 8.76
C GLU A 466 -19.34 -14.56 7.28
N ASN A 467 -19.65 -15.61 6.52
CA ASN A 467 -19.94 -15.52 5.08
C ASN A 467 -18.85 -14.76 4.32
N ILE A 468 -17.58 -15.09 4.57
CA ILE A 468 -16.45 -14.49 3.86
C ILE A 468 -16.47 -14.95 2.40
N THR A 469 -16.56 -13.99 1.48
CA THR A 469 -16.47 -14.29 0.04
C THR A 469 -15.04 -14.60 -0.37
N HIS A 470 -14.07 -13.80 0.11
CA HIS A 470 -12.68 -13.83 -0.27
C HIS A 470 -11.82 -13.94 1.00
N SER A 471 -11.31 -15.15 1.25
CA SER A 471 -10.37 -15.44 2.34
C SER A 471 -8.96 -15.24 1.81
N LEU A 472 -8.43 -14.03 1.99
CA LEU A 472 -7.10 -13.66 1.48
C LEU A 472 -6.04 -13.90 2.56
N CYS A 473 -4.94 -14.53 2.19
CA CYS A 473 -3.83 -14.83 3.10
C CYS A 473 -2.49 -14.86 2.35
N THR A 474 -1.39 -15.17 3.04
CA THR A 474 -0.08 -15.22 2.40
C THR A 474 0.28 -16.62 1.89
N LEU A 475 1.22 -16.70 0.94
CA LEU A 475 1.65 -17.97 0.32
C LEU A 475 2.18 -19.01 1.31
N GLU A 476 2.65 -18.61 2.50
CA GLU A 476 3.02 -19.54 3.57
C GLU A 476 1.90 -20.51 3.97
N PHE A 477 0.64 -20.15 3.72
CA PHE A 477 -0.53 -20.97 4.05
C PHE A 477 -1.07 -21.76 2.87
N GLU A 478 -0.46 -21.70 1.68
CA GLU A 478 -0.96 -22.38 0.48
C GLU A 478 -1.11 -23.89 0.68
N THR A 479 -0.14 -24.53 1.35
CA THR A 479 -0.19 -25.99 1.62
C THR A 479 -1.35 -26.38 2.54
N ARG A 480 -1.90 -25.44 3.31
CA ARG A 480 -3.04 -25.65 4.22
C ARG A 480 -4.39 -25.53 3.51
N ARG A 481 -4.42 -25.11 2.25
CA ARG A 481 -5.66 -25.00 1.47
C ARG A 481 -6.42 -26.33 1.42
N ALA A 482 -5.69 -27.45 1.34
CA ALA A 482 -6.30 -28.79 1.34
C ALA A 482 -7.05 -29.10 2.65
N SER A 483 -6.43 -28.85 3.80
CA SER A 483 -7.05 -29.08 5.11
C SER A 483 -8.19 -28.10 5.40
N TYR A 484 -8.05 -26.84 4.95
CA TYR A 484 -9.08 -25.81 5.02
C TYR A 484 -10.38 -26.28 4.36
N TYR A 485 -10.31 -26.65 3.07
CA TYR A 485 -11.52 -27.08 2.36
C TYR A 485 -12.02 -28.47 2.77
N TRP A 486 -11.12 -29.38 3.18
CA TRP A 486 -11.52 -30.67 3.72
C TRP A 486 -12.45 -30.51 4.92
N LEU A 487 -12.09 -29.64 5.87
CA LEU A 487 -12.88 -29.44 7.08
C LEU A 487 -14.27 -28.87 6.76
N LEU A 488 -14.32 -27.85 5.89
CA LEU A 488 -15.58 -27.25 5.45
C LEU A 488 -16.46 -28.23 4.66
N HIS A 489 -15.86 -29.08 3.84
CA HIS A 489 -16.58 -30.11 3.11
C HIS A 489 -17.21 -31.15 4.04
N VAL A 490 -16.42 -31.68 4.98
CA VAL A 490 -16.88 -32.72 5.92
C VAL A 490 -17.98 -32.21 6.85
N LEU A 491 -17.93 -30.94 7.23
CA LEU A 491 -18.96 -30.28 8.05
C LEU A 491 -20.16 -29.77 7.24
N ASP A 492 -20.15 -29.91 5.90
CA ASP A 492 -21.18 -29.40 4.99
C ASP A 492 -21.36 -27.86 5.05
N LEU A 493 -20.28 -27.13 5.33
CA LEU A 493 -20.25 -25.67 5.49
C LEU A 493 -19.92 -24.95 4.18
N TYR A 494 -20.24 -23.65 4.12
CA TYR A 494 -19.89 -22.78 2.99
C TYR A 494 -18.38 -22.71 2.80
N GLN A 495 -17.93 -22.69 1.55
CA GLN A 495 -16.51 -22.71 1.18
C GLN A 495 -16.13 -21.34 0.59
N PRO A 496 -15.51 -20.45 1.39
CA PRO A 496 -14.96 -19.18 0.93
C PRO A 496 -13.94 -19.36 -0.19
N TYR A 497 -13.83 -18.39 -1.10
CA TYR A 497 -12.75 -18.36 -2.08
C TYR A 497 -11.43 -17.99 -1.37
N VAL A 498 -10.56 -18.97 -1.18
CA VAL A 498 -9.21 -18.77 -0.63
C VAL A 498 -8.24 -18.34 -1.72
N TRP A 499 -7.48 -17.26 -1.49
CA TRP A 499 -6.42 -16.83 -2.40
C TRP A 499 -5.23 -16.25 -1.66
N GLU A 500 -4.05 -16.75 -2.02
CA GLU A 500 -2.79 -16.44 -1.36
C GLU A 500 -1.99 -15.42 -2.17
N TYR A 501 -1.39 -14.44 -1.49
CA TYR A 501 -0.48 -13.47 -2.07
C TYR A 501 0.93 -13.55 -1.48
N SER A 502 1.91 -13.06 -2.23
CA SER A 502 3.30 -12.94 -1.78
C SER A 502 3.40 -11.97 -0.61
N ARG A 503 4.11 -12.36 0.43
CA ARG A 503 4.36 -11.47 1.57
C ARG A 503 5.21 -10.26 1.15
N LEU A 504 5.01 -9.14 1.82
CA LEU A 504 5.84 -7.95 1.59
C LEU A 504 7.09 -8.01 2.48
N ASN A 505 8.26 -8.25 1.89
CA ASN A 505 9.57 -8.10 2.53
C ASN A 505 10.26 -6.83 2.04
N VAL A 506 10.86 -6.08 2.97
CA VAL A 506 11.66 -4.88 2.67
C VAL A 506 13.14 -5.14 2.98
N THR A 507 14.06 -4.56 2.20
CA THR A 507 15.51 -4.69 2.45
C THR A 507 15.95 -3.97 3.73
N ASN A 508 17.13 -4.30 4.27
CA ASN A 508 17.80 -3.64 5.40
C ASN A 508 17.00 -3.67 6.72
N THR A 509 16.10 -4.66 6.88
CA THR A 509 15.26 -4.80 8.06
C THR A 509 14.99 -6.27 8.38
N VAL A 510 14.48 -6.53 9.57
CA VAL A 510 13.94 -7.82 9.98
C VAL A 510 12.47 -7.64 10.33
N MET A 511 11.61 -8.54 9.85
CA MET A 511 10.17 -8.48 10.12
C MET A 511 9.67 -9.63 10.99
N SER A 512 10.53 -10.62 11.28
CA SER A 512 10.09 -11.74 12.11
C SER A 512 9.87 -11.27 13.54
N LYS A 513 8.69 -11.60 14.08
CA LYS A 513 8.27 -11.22 15.42
C LYS A 513 9.29 -11.61 16.49
N ARG A 514 9.89 -12.80 16.37
CA ARG A 514 10.95 -13.27 17.29
C ARG A 514 12.18 -12.37 17.28
N LYS A 515 12.68 -11.97 16.10
CA LYS A 515 13.84 -11.08 15.96
C LYS A 515 13.51 -9.66 16.44
N LEU A 516 12.32 -9.15 16.10
CA LEU A 516 11.84 -7.83 16.57
C LEU A 516 11.70 -7.77 18.09
N ASN A 517 11.09 -8.80 18.71
CA ASN A 517 10.99 -8.88 20.16
C ASN A 517 12.39 -8.92 20.80
N TYR A 518 13.32 -9.69 20.22
CA TYR A 518 14.69 -9.77 20.71
C TYR A 518 15.40 -8.40 20.71
N ILE A 519 15.35 -7.62 19.62
CA ILE A 519 16.03 -6.31 19.57
C ILE A 519 15.39 -5.28 20.51
N VAL A 520 14.07 -5.33 20.71
CA VAL A 520 13.34 -4.43 21.60
C VAL A 520 13.61 -4.78 23.06
N THR A 521 13.49 -6.05 23.43
CA THR A 521 13.69 -6.52 24.81
C THR A 521 15.13 -6.31 25.27
N ASN A 522 16.12 -6.54 24.39
CA ASN A 522 17.55 -6.31 24.68
C ASN A 522 18.01 -4.86 24.42
N LYS A 523 17.09 -3.91 24.21
CA LYS A 523 17.38 -2.46 24.11
C LYS A 523 18.38 -2.06 23.00
N TYR A 524 18.44 -2.79 21.90
CA TYR A 524 19.14 -2.33 20.68
C TYR A 524 18.39 -1.17 19.99
N VAL A 525 17.10 -1.05 20.28
CA VAL A 525 16.19 0.01 19.85
C VAL A 525 15.40 0.55 21.04
N ASP A 526 14.84 1.76 20.92
CA ASP A 526 14.18 2.45 22.04
C ASP A 526 12.90 1.73 22.50
N GLY A 527 12.20 1.09 21.56
CA GLY A 527 10.91 0.44 21.78
C GLY A 527 10.32 -0.12 20.50
N TRP A 528 9.07 -0.60 20.57
CA TRP A 528 8.32 -1.11 19.40
C TRP A 528 7.94 -0.02 18.39
N ASP A 529 7.95 1.23 18.82
CA ASP A 529 7.70 2.42 18.01
C ASP A 529 8.98 3.17 17.62
N ASP A 530 10.17 2.56 17.79
CA ASP A 530 11.43 3.17 17.34
C ASP A 530 11.39 3.45 15.82
N PRO A 531 11.69 4.68 15.36
CA PRO A 531 11.64 5.07 13.94
C PRO A 531 12.48 4.21 12.98
N ARG A 532 13.45 3.44 13.48
CA ARG A 532 14.27 2.53 12.66
C ARG A 532 13.59 1.21 12.35
N LEU A 533 12.54 0.85 13.11
CA LEU A 533 11.77 -0.37 12.88
C LEU A 533 10.74 -0.17 11.77
N MET A 534 10.46 -1.26 11.04
CA MET A 534 9.37 -1.32 10.06
C MET A 534 8.03 -1.69 10.71
N THR A 535 7.89 -1.48 12.02
CA THR A 535 6.59 -1.53 12.70
C THR A 535 5.75 -0.35 12.21
N LEU A 536 4.42 -0.50 12.13
CA LEU A 536 3.56 0.61 11.71
C LEU A 536 3.59 1.75 12.73
N ALA A 537 3.75 1.43 14.02
CA ALA A 537 4.03 2.41 15.07
C ALA A 537 5.34 3.18 14.82
N GLY A 538 6.43 2.46 14.49
CA GLY A 538 7.73 3.06 14.20
C GLY A 538 7.70 3.97 12.98
N LEU A 539 7.04 3.53 11.90
CA LEU A 539 6.86 4.34 10.69
C LEU A 539 6.01 5.59 10.97
N ARG A 540 4.92 5.47 11.72
CA ARG A 540 4.11 6.63 12.14
C ARG A 540 4.95 7.62 12.96
N ARG A 541 5.71 7.15 13.95
CA ARG A 541 6.61 7.99 14.77
C ARG A 541 7.76 8.59 13.95
N ARG A 542 8.23 7.89 12.92
CA ARG A 542 9.21 8.39 11.94
C ARG A 542 8.64 9.55 11.12
N GLY A 543 7.33 9.75 11.07
CA GLY A 543 6.66 10.79 10.29
C GLY A 543 6.19 10.32 8.91
N VAL A 544 6.16 9.00 8.69
CA VAL A 544 5.58 8.41 7.49
C VAL A 544 4.06 8.50 7.58
N THR A 545 3.40 8.90 6.51
CA THR A 545 1.93 8.98 6.44
C THR A 545 1.33 7.66 5.97
N SER A 546 0.08 7.40 6.36
CA SER A 546 -0.65 6.20 5.93
C SER A 546 -0.91 6.18 4.42
N THR A 547 -1.15 7.36 3.84
CA THR A 547 -1.30 7.57 2.39
C THR A 547 -0.05 7.19 1.61
N ALA A 548 1.16 7.51 2.12
CA ALA A 548 2.41 7.12 1.47
C ALA A 548 2.60 5.59 1.51
N ILE A 549 2.27 4.96 2.64
CA ILE A 549 2.33 3.49 2.79
C ILE A 549 1.33 2.81 1.84
N ASN A 550 0.08 3.27 1.81
CA ASN A 550 -0.95 2.73 0.91
C ASN A 550 -0.53 2.89 -0.56
N SER A 551 0.06 4.03 -0.93
CA SER A 551 0.58 4.28 -2.28
C SER A 551 1.75 3.35 -2.63
N PHE A 552 2.65 3.10 -1.68
CA PHE A 552 3.74 2.14 -1.83
C PHE A 552 3.23 0.72 -2.06
N VAL A 553 2.30 0.25 -1.22
CA VAL A 553 1.70 -1.09 -1.36
C VAL A 553 0.98 -1.22 -2.71
N ARG A 554 0.22 -0.19 -3.12
CA ARG A 554 -0.44 -0.14 -4.43
C ARG A 554 0.56 -0.23 -5.58
N GLY A 555 1.68 0.50 -5.49
CA GLY A 555 2.74 0.49 -6.49
C GLY A 555 3.49 -0.84 -6.60
N ILE A 556 3.60 -1.61 -5.51
CA ILE A 556 4.14 -2.98 -5.54
C ILE A 556 3.17 -3.95 -6.22
N GLY A 557 1.86 -3.76 -5.99
CA GLY A 557 0.80 -4.61 -6.52
C GLY A 557 0.60 -5.91 -5.73
N ILE A 558 -0.38 -6.69 -6.18
CA ILE A 558 -0.79 -7.96 -5.57
C ILE A 558 -0.37 -9.08 -6.52
N THR A 559 0.56 -9.94 -6.09
CA THR A 559 1.13 -11.00 -6.91
C THR A 559 1.27 -12.30 -6.12
N ARG A 560 1.41 -13.42 -6.82
CA ARG A 560 1.75 -14.73 -6.25
C ARG A 560 3.22 -15.11 -6.43
N SER A 561 4.02 -14.20 -6.97
CA SER A 561 5.46 -14.44 -7.14
C SER A 561 6.13 -14.20 -5.81
N ASP A 562 6.50 -15.28 -5.13
CA ASP A 562 7.44 -15.20 -4.02
C ASP A 562 8.81 -14.68 -4.53
N CYS A 563 9.56 -14.03 -3.63
CA CYS A 563 10.97 -13.62 -3.81
C CYS A 563 11.31 -12.23 -4.37
N SER A 564 10.42 -11.22 -4.37
CA SER A 564 10.88 -9.84 -4.56
C SER A 564 11.07 -9.14 -3.20
N MET A 565 12.28 -9.21 -2.64
CA MET A 565 12.64 -8.31 -1.55
C MET A 565 12.61 -6.87 -2.08
N ILE A 566 11.68 -6.06 -1.56
CA ILE A 566 11.46 -4.71 -2.04
C ILE A 566 12.48 -3.78 -1.40
N ARG A 567 13.23 -3.07 -2.22
CA ARG A 567 14.22 -2.12 -1.70
C ARG A 567 13.56 -1.00 -0.90
N LEU A 568 14.21 -0.63 0.20
CA LEU A 568 13.74 0.42 1.11
C LEU A 568 13.60 1.79 0.42
N ASP A 569 14.47 2.10 -0.54
CA ASP A 569 14.43 3.32 -1.34
C ASP A 569 13.09 3.50 -2.07
N ARG A 570 12.43 2.42 -2.47
CA ARG A 570 11.11 2.46 -3.10
C ARG A 570 10.03 2.94 -2.13
N LEU A 571 10.08 2.53 -0.86
CA LEU A 571 9.20 3.07 0.17
C LEU A 571 9.50 4.56 0.40
N GLU A 572 10.78 4.90 0.52
CA GLU A 572 11.22 6.28 0.72
C GLU A 572 10.85 7.21 -0.44
N TYR A 573 10.81 6.71 -1.68
CA TYR A 573 10.32 7.43 -2.84
C TYR A 573 8.87 7.89 -2.66
N HIS A 574 7.96 6.98 -2.29
CA HIS A 574 6.55 7.34 -2.07
C HIS A 574 6.38 8.33 -0.91
N ILE A 575 7.22 8.20 0.14
CA ILE A 575 7.24 9.16 1.26
C ILE A 575 7.67 10.55 0.77
N ARG A 576 8.73 10.64 -0.03
CA ARG A 576 9.22 11.93 -0.57
C ARG A 576 8.20 12.58 -1.50
N GLU A 577 7.57 11.80 -2.38
CA GLU A 577 6.58 12.32 -3.33
C GLU A 577 5.38 12.96 -2.62
N GLU A 578 4.97 12.39 -1.50
CA GLU A 578 3.89 12.97 -0.70
C GLU A 578 4.36 14.19 0.10
N LEU A 579 5.44 14.05 0.89
CA LEU A 579 5.91 15.12 1.77
C LEU A 579 6.39 16.35 0.99
N ASN A 580 6.87 16.19 -0.25
CA ASN A 580 7.19 17.32 -1.12
C ASN A 580 5.96 18.20 -1.42
N LYS A 581 4.75 17.63 -1.39
CA LYS A 581 3.48 18.32 -1.64
C LYS A 581 2.84 18.83 -0.34
N THR A 582 3.05 18.13 0.78
CA THR A 582 2.27 18.33 2.03
C THR A 582 3.07 18.87 3.21
N ALA A 583 4.41 18.87 3.19
CA ALA A 583 5.24 19.36 4.29
C ALA A 583 5.81 20.78 4.02
N PRO A 584 5.47 21.81 4.82
CA PRO A 584 5.96 23.16 4.61
C PRO A 584 7.48 23.26 4.82
N ARG A 585 8.12 24.12 4.03
CA ARG A 585 9.55 24.38 4.11
C ARG A 585 9.89 25.37 5.20
N VAL A 586 10.95 25.05 5.94
CA VAL A 586 11.49 25.86 7.02
C VAL A 586 13.02 25.85 7.00
N LEU A 587 13.63 26.89 7.55
CA LEU A 587 15.08 26.99 7.69
C LEU A 587 15.49 26.47 9.07
N VAL A 588 16.40 25.50 9.08
CA VAL A 588 17.01 24.90 10.26
C VAL A 588 18.46 24.61 9.91
N VAL A 589 19.37 24.80 10.87
CA VAL A 589 20.80 24.50 10.78
C VAL A 589 21.14 23.48 11.87
N LEU A 590 21.63 22.30 11.48
CA LEU A 590 21.96 21.20 12.39
C LEU A 590 23.29 21.44 13.11
N HIS A 591 24.31 21.87 12.38
CA HIS A 591 25.64 22.12 12.92
C HIS A 591 26.01 23.61 12.74
N PRO A 592 25.51 24.50 13.63
CA PRO A 592 25.64 25.94 13.44
C PRO A 592 27.09 26.41 13.44
N LEU A 593 27.42 27.21 12.42
CA LEU A 593 28.64 27.98 12.31
C LEU A 593 28.30 29.46 12.24
N LYS A 594 28.84 30.25 13.17
CA LYS A 594 28.53 31.66 13.34
C LYS A 594 29.14 32.50 12.21
N VAL A 595 28.34 33.37 11.62
CA VAL A 595 28.72 34.34 10.60
C VAL A 595 28.27 35.73 11.04
N VAL A 596 29.21 36.68 11.12
CA VAL A 596 28.96 38.07 11.49
C VAL A 596 29.01 38.94 10.23
N ILE A 597 27.91 39.61 9.95
CA ILE A 597 27.74 40.54 8.83
C ILE A 597 28.26 41.92 9.29
N THR A 598 29.40 42.33 8.75
CA THR A 598 30.16 43.51 9.24
C THR A 598 29.61 44.85 8.75
N ASN A 599 28.90 44.86 7.62
CA ASN A 599 28.33 46.06 6.99
C ASN A 599 26.82 46.25 7.25
N LEU A 600 26.27 45.53 8.24
CA LEU A 600 24.90 45.73 8.74
C LEU A 600 24.97 46.35 10.15
N GLU A 601 24.15 47.36 10.41
CA GLU A 601 24.18 48.07 11.70
C GLU A 601 23.78 47.14 12.85
N SER A 602 24.62 47.10 13.90
CA SER A 602 24.40 46.30 15.10
C SER A 602 23.07 46.68 15.76
N GLY A 603 22.15 45.73 15.84
CA GLY A 603 20.82 45.95 16.43
C GLY A 603 19.67 45.93 15.43
N SER A 604 19.95 46.01 14.12
CA SER A 604 18.92 45.95 13.08
C SER A 604 18.44 44.51 12.84
N VAL A 605 17.11 44.32 12.79
CA VAL A 605 16.46 43.05 12.42
C VAL A 605 15.49 43.33 11.28
N LEU A 606 15.66 42.59 10.18
CA LEU A 606 14.81 42.67 8.99
C LEU A 606 13.95 41.40 8.88
N ASP A 607 12.63 41.55 8.84
CA ASP A 607 11.71 40.42 8.63
C ASP A 607 11.55 40.11 7.14
N LEU A 608 12.19 39.03 6.69
CA LEU A 608 12.17 38.58 5.30
C LEU A 608 11.05 37.56 5.06
N ASP A 609 10.49 37.57 3.85
CA ASP A 609 9.47 36.61 3.43
C ASP A 609 10.10 35.34 2.87
N ALA A 610 9.90 34.21 3.57
CA ALA A 610 10.28 32.88 3.13
C ALA A 610 9.05 32.09 2.65
N LYS A 611 9.21 31.34 1.57
CA LYS A 611 8.12 30.52 0.99
C LYS A 611 8.01 29.19 1.73
N LYS A 612 6.78 28.81 2.12
CA LYS A 612 6.48 27.47 2.64
C LYS A 612 6.46 26.41 1.54
N TRP A 613 6.02 26.76 0.34
CA TRP A 613 5.88 25.84 -0.78
C TRP A 613 6.66 26.33 -2.02
N PRO A 614 7.26 25.43 -2.82
CA PRO A 614 7.96 25.80 -4.06
C PRO A 614 7.04 26.56 -5.02
N ASP A 615 5.87 25.97 -5.26
CA ASP A 615 4.93 26.36 -6.31
C ASP A 615 3.89 27.37 -5.81
N ALA A 616 4.09 27.89 -4.59
CA ALA A 616 3.26 28.95 -4.04
C ALA A 616 3.27 30.17 -4.96
N ARG A 617 2.06 30.60 -5.35
CA ARG A 617 1.86 31.83 -6.08
C ARG A 617 2.23 33.03 -5.20
N THR A 618 2.77 34.06 -5.82
CA THR A 618 3.29 35.24 -5.12
C THR A 618 2.22 36.16 -4.53
N ASP A 619 0.97 35.99 -4.94
CA ASP A 619 -0.20 36.71 -4.44
C ASP A 619 -0.82 36.06 -3.19
N ASP A 620 -0.48 34.81 -2.88
CA ASP A 620 -0.97 34.12 -1.68
C ASP A 620 -0.08 34.42 -0.47
N THR A 621 -0.48 35.42 0.33
CA THR A 621 0.23 35.82 1.55
C THR A 621 0.32 34.69 2.59
N SER A 622 -0.59 33.71 2.58
CA SER A 622 -0.59 32.59 3.53
C SER A 622 0.54 31.57 3.26
N ALA A 623 1.06 31.58 2.04
CA ALA A 623 2.14 30.71 1.59
C ALA A 623 3.54 31.18 2.02
N PHE A 624 3.63 32.32 2.70
CA PHE A 624 4.87 32.87 3.23
C PHE A 624 4.90 32.79 4.77
N TYR A 625 6.10 32.83 5.32
CA TYR A 625 6.35 33.04 6.74
C TYR A 625 7.52 34.00 6.92
N LYS A 626 7.52 34.74 8.03
CA LYS A 626 8.57 35.72 8.34
C LYS A 626 9.80 35.03 8.93
N VAL A 627 10.97 35.44 8.44
CA VAL A 627 12.29 35.01 8.91
C VAL A 627 13.10 36.24 9.31
N PRO A 628 13.57 36.33 10.56
CA PRO A 628 14.40 37.44 11.00
C PRO A 628 15.78 37.36 10.34
N PHE A 629 16.31 38.51 9.92
CA PHE A 629 17.66 38.67 9.42
C PHE A 629 18.38 39.75 10.22
N SER A 630 19.42 39.37 10.94
CA SER A 630 20.24 40.26 11.77
C SER A 630 21.71 40.24 11.33
N ASN A 631 22.57 40.97 12.03
CA ASN A 631 24.01 40.97 11.78
C ASN A 631 24.68 39.65 12.17
N VAL A 632 24.07 38.82 13.02
CA VAL A 632 24.58 37.49 13.36
C VAL A 632 23.68 36.42 12.75
N VAL A 633 24.25 35.68 11.81
CA VAL A 633 23.59 34.55 11.16
C VAL A 633 24.40 33.27 11.36
N TYR A 634 23.72 32.13 11.29
CA TYR A 634 24.31 30.81 11.40
C TYR A 634 24.03 30.03 10.13
N ILE A 635 25.07 29.37 9.62
CA ILE A 635 25.01 28.46 8.47
C ILE A 635 25.47 27.07 8.90
N GLU A 636 25.28 26.06 8.05
CA GLU A 636 25.86 24.74 8.32
C GLU A 636 27.38 24.80 8.30
N ARG A 637 28.01 24.12 9.25
CA ARG A 637 29.47 23.98 9.30
C ARG A 637 30.02 23.36 8.01
N SER A 638 29.29 22.46 7.37
CA SER A 638 29.66 21.86 6.09
C SER A 638 29.60 22.81 4.89
N ASP A 639 28.93 23.96 5.04
CA ASP A 639 28.81 24.99 4.00
C ASP A 639 29.97 25.98 4.01
N PHE A 640 30.98 25.79 4.87
CA PHE A 640 32.24 26.53 4.84
C PHE A 640 33.46 25.61 4.67
N ARG A 641 34.44 26.05 3.86
CA ARG A 641 35.75 25.40 3.73
C ARG A 641 36.86 26.45 3.64
N MET A 642 38.02 26.15 4.24
CA MET A 642 39.21 27.02 4.16
C MET A 642 39.79 27.13 2.74
N LYS A 643 39.72 26.04 1.96
CA LYS A 643 40.20 26.00 0.57
C LYS A 643 39.03 25.83 -0.38
N ASP A 644 38.95 26.73 -1.35
CA ASP A 644 37.94 26.65 -2.42
C ASP A 644 38.28 25.57 -3.46
N SER A 645 37.26 25.04 -4.11
CA SER A 645 37.38 24.11 -5.24
C SER A 645 36.30 24.41 -6.29
N LYS A 646 36.56 24.05 -7.56
CA LYS A 646 35.66 24.39 -8.69
C LYS A 646 34.26 23.76 -8.58
N ASP A 647 34.17 22.63 -7.88
CA ASP A 647 32.97 21.82 -7.65
C ASP A 647 32.24 22.19 -6.35
N TYR A 648 32.83 23.06 -5.52
CA TYR A 648 32.24 23.49 -4.27
C TYR A 648 31.38 24.73 -4.49
N TYR A 649 30.15 24.73 -3.98
CA TYR A 649 29.25 25.88 -4.05
C TYR A 649 28.96 26.52 -2.69
N GLY A 650 29.68 26.12 -1.63
CA GLY A 650 29.61 26.78 -0.33
C GLY A 650 30.49 28.02 -0.23
N LEU A 651 30.65 28.52 0.99
CA LEU A 651 31.44 29.68 1.35
C LEU A 651 32.91 29.29 1.59
N ALA A 652 33.83 30.17 1.18
CA ALA A 652 35.27 30.06 1.39
C ALA A 652 35.86 31.48 1.47
N PRO A 653 37.08 31.68 2.01
CA PRO A 653 37.70 33.00 2.06
C PRO A 653 37.66 33.73 0.71
N GLY A 654 37.10 34.94 0.68
CA GLY A 654 36.95 35.75 -0.54
C GLY A 654 35.81 35.36 -1.48
N LYS A 655 35.13 34.23 -1.24
CA LYS A 655 34.02 33.71 -2.06
C LYS A 655 32.66 34.20 -1.56
N SER A 656 31.71 34.33 -2.49
CA SER A 656 30.33 34.72 -2.19
C SER A 656 29.34 33.57 -2.32
N ALA A 657 28.30 33.57 -1.48
CA ALA A 657 27.17 32.65 -1.52
C ALA A 657 25.86 33.39 -1.22
N LEU A 658 24.74 32.92 -1.76
CA LEU A 658 23.41 33.49 -1.51
C LEU A 658 22.79 32.86 -0.27
N LEU A 659 22.39 33.68 0.70
CA LEU A 659 21.51 33.23 1.78
C LEU A 659 20.08 33.10 1.24
N ARG A 660 19.50 31.91 1.36
CA ARG A 660 18.16 31.60 0.82
C ARG A 660 17.12 32.58 1.39
N TYR A 661 16.31 33.17 0.51
CA TYR A 661 15.33 34.24 0.81
C TYR A 661 15.91 35.58 1.29
N ALA A 662 17.24 35.73 1.39
CA ALA A 662 17.89 36.95 1.87
C ALA A 662 18.81 37.58 0.81
N PHE A 663 20.08 37.80 1.16
CA PHE A 663 21.07 38.54 0.38
C PHE A 663 22.31 37.68 0.09
N PRO A 664 23.03 37.94 -1.01
CA PRO A 664 24.38 37.42 -1.20
C PRO A 664 25.32 37.93 -0.10
N ILE A 665 26.15 37.05 0.44
CA ILE A 665 27.22 37.38 1.39
C ILE A 665 28.58 37.02 0.81
N LYS A 666 29.62 37.78 1.13
CA LYS A 666 31.02 37.53 0.76
C LYS A 666 31.87 37.36 2.02
N CYS A 667 32.58 36.24 2.12
CA CYS A 667 33.51 36.01 3.23
C CYS A 667 34.70 36.98 3.13
N THR A 668 34.89 37.80 4.16
CA THR A 668 36.00 38.77 4.24
C THR A 668 37.12 38.29 5.15
N ASP A 669 36.77 37.64 6.27
CA ASP A 669 37.75 37.19 7.26
C ASP A 669 37.24 35.93 8.01
N VAL A 670 38.16 35.18 8.64
CA VAL A 670 37.87 33.91 9.32
C VAL A 670 38.62 33.85 10.64
N ILE A 671 37.88 33.66 11.73
CA ILE A 671 38.42 33.52 13.08
C ILE A 671 38.54 32.04 13.41
N LEU A 672 39.77 31.61 13.69
CA LEU A 672 40.13 30.25 14.08
C LEU A 672 40.28 30.16 15.60
N ALA A 673 40.07 28.96 16.14
CA ALA A 673 40.37 28.64 17.53
C ALA A 673 41.89 28.56 17.77
N ASP A 674 42.27 28.33 19.03
CA ASP A 674 43.67 28.23 19.46
C ASP A 674 44.44 27.11 18.74
N ASP A 675 43.73 26.05 18.32
CA ASP A 675 44.27 24.94 17.54
C ASP A 675 44.63 25.31 16.09
N LYS A 676 44.23 26.50 15.62
CA LYS A 676 44.37 27.00 14.24
C LYS A 676 43.73 26.11 13.16
N GLU A 677 42.88 25.16 13.55
CA GLU A 677 42.17 24.26 12.64
C GLU A 677 40.65 24.44 12.73
N THR A 678 40.12 24.70 13.92
CA THR A 678 38.69 24.84 14.16
C THR A 678 38.23 26.26 13.82
N VAL A 679 37.29 26.37 12.88
CA VAL A 679 36.65 27.66 12.54
C VAL A 679 35.60 27.99 13.60
N LEU A 680 35.74 29.15 14.25
CA LEU A 680 34.81 29.63 15.28
C LEU A 680 33.79 30.62 14.71
N GLU A 681 34.26 31.59 13.93
CA GLU A 681 33.44 32.67 13.41
C GLU A 681 33.92 33.08 12.00
N ILE A 682 32.96 33.36 11.12
CA ILE A 682 33.22 33.91 9.79
C ILE A 682 32.77 35.36 9.79
N ARG A 683 33.58 36.26 9.26
CA ARG A 683 33.16 37.64 8.96
C ARG A 683 32.81 37.76 7.49
N ALA A 684 31.67 38.36 7.22
CA ALA A 684 31.17 38.52 5.86
C ALA A 684 30.53 39.89 5.63
N GLU A 685 30.48 40.32 4.38
CA GLU A 685 29.73 41.50 3.95
C GLU A 685 28.55 41.08 3.09
N TYR A 686 27.37 41.67 3.31
CA TYR A 686 26.17 41.40 2.50
C TYR A 686 26.01 42.42 1.36
N ASP A 687 25.48 41.97 0.23
CA ASP A 687 25.15 42.80 -0.95
C ASP A 687 23.65 43.13 -0.98
N ALA A 688 23.29 44.32 -0.46
CA ALA A 688 21.92 44.82 -0.46
C ALA A 688 21.35 44.99 -1.88
N SER A 689 22.20 45.23 -2.89
CA SER A 689 21.77 45.47 -4.27
C SER A 689 21.32 44.20 -5.00
N LYS A 690 21.63 43.02 -4.45
CA LYS A 690 21.38 41.69 -5.03
C LYS A 690 21.88 41.54 -6.49
N LYS A 691 22.88 42.34 -6.89
CA LYS A 691 23.45 42.29 -8.25
C LYS A 691 24.38 41.08 -8.41
N SER A 692 25.08 40.70 -7.35
CA SER A 692 25.88 39.48 -7.35
C SER A 692 24.98 38.24 -7.34
N LYS A 693 25.16 37.36 -8.33
CA LYS A 693 24.44 36.08 -8.45
C LYS A 693 25.41 34.91 -8.23
N PRO A 694 25.82 34.64 -6.96
CA PRO A 694 26.68 33.51 -6.66
C PRO A 694 26.01 32.18 -7.03
N LYS A 695 26.81 31.18 -7.35
CA LYS A 695 26.30 29.83 -7.72
C LYS A 695 25.70 29.09 -6.52
N GLY A 696 26.22 29.35 -5.33
CA GLY A 696 25.81 28.71 -4.08
C GLY A 696 24.57 29.35 -3.46
N VAL A 697 23.64 28.53 -2.97
CA VAL A 697 22.50 28.96 -2.16
C VAL A 697 22.50 28.18 -0.85
N LEU A 698 22.69 28.87 0.27
CA LEU A 698 22.79 28.30 1.61
C LEU A 698 21.49 28.53 2.39
N HIS A 699 21.09 27.55 3.20
CA HIS A 699 20.10 27.81 4.24
C HIS A 699 20.81 28.39 5.46
N TRP A 700 20.09 29.14 6.27
CA TRP A 700 20.63 29.89 7.40
C TRP A 700 19.54 30.17 8.41
N VAL A 701 19.95 30.52 9.63
CA VAL A 701 19.09 31.03 10.70
C VAL A 701 19.79 32.20 11.36
N ALA A 702 19.07 33.16 11.92
CA ALA A 702 19.67 34.31 12.58
C ALA A 702 19.14 34.50 14.00
N GLU A 703 19.86 35.32 14.75
CA GLU A 703 19.38 35.79 16.05
C GLU A 703 18.03 36.53 15.86
N PRO A 704 16.95 36.11 16.54
CA PRO A 704 15.64 36.76 16.40
C PRO A 704 15.61 38.17 16.98
N SER A 705 16.49 38.43 17.95
CA SER A 705 16.77 39.75 18.49
C SER A 705 18.26 39.83 18.83
N PRO A 706 18.87 41.02 18.81
CA PRO A 706 20.32 41.16 19.04
C PRO A 706 20.76 40.54 20.37
N GLY A 707 21.67 39.56 20.32
CA GLY A 707 22.18 38.87 21.51
C GLY A 707 21.27 37.76 22.05
N SER A 708 20.19 37.42 21.35
CA SER A 708 19.36 36.24 21.64
C SER A 708 19.75 35.11 20.71
N ASP A 709 20.06 33.94 21.27
CA ASP A 709 20.24 32.72 20.47
C ASP A 709 18.98 32.39 19.66
N PRO A 710 19.12 31.76 18.47
CA PRO A 710 18.01 31.17 17.74
C PRO A 710 17.30 30.08 18.56
N LEU A 711 16.10 29.68 18.11
CA LEU A 711 15.36 28.59 18.74
C LEU A 711 16.18 27.29 18.70
N LYS A 712 16.45 26.72 19.88
CA LYS A 712 17.22 25.47 20.04
C LYS A 712 16.29 24.28 19.96
N ILE A 713 16.63 23.32 19.11
CA ILE A 713 15.86 22.07 18.92
C ILE A 713 16.80 20.86 18.92
N GLU A 714 16.28 19.71 19.34
CA GLU A 714 16.95 18.41 19.17
C GLU A 714 16.53 17.80 17.84
N VAL A 715 17.48 17.28 17.07
CA VAL A 715 17.20 16.59 15.80
C VAL A 715 17.81 15.19 15.82
N ARG A 716 16.99 14.18 15.53
CA ARG A 716 17.38 12.78 15.47
C ARG A 716 17.45 12.34 14.02
N LEU A 717 18.67 12.02 13.57
CA LEU A 717 18.93 11.56 12.21
C LEU A 717 18.94 10.04 12.19
N PHE A 718 17.99 9.45 11.49
CA PHE A 718 17.89 8.00 11.33
C PHE A 718 18.46 7.54 9.98
N ASP A 719 19.13 6.40 9.99
CA ASP A 719 19.60 5.65 8.83
C ASP A 719 19.16 4.18 8.94
N LYS A 720 19.50 3.36 7.95
CA LYS A 720 19.22 1.92 7.92
C LYS A 720 19.72 1.25 9.20
N LEU A 721 18.87 0.42 9.81
CA LEU A 721 19.20 -0.31 11.05
C LEU A 721 20.25 -1.40 10.80
N PHE A 722 20.20 -2.04 9.63
CA PHE A 722 21.12 -3.10 9.21
C PHE A 722 21.88 -2.67 7.96
N ASN A 723 23.17 -3.02 7.90
CA ASN A 723 24.03 -2.68 6.75
C ASN A 723 23.69 -3.55 5.53
N SER A 724 23.43 -4.84 5.75
CA SER A 724 23.12 -5.80 4.69
C SER A 724 21.69 -5.64 4.18
N GLU A 725 21.47 -5.91 2.89
CA GLU A 725 20.12 -5.84 2.31
C GLU A 725 19.19 -6.93 2.87
N ASN A 726 19.70 -8.13 3.13
CA ASN A 726 18.93 -9.22 3.73
C ASN A 726 19.56 -9.71 5.05
N PRO A 727 19.40 -8.97 6.16
CA PRO A 727 19.94 -9.40 7.46
C PRO A 727 19.24 -10.65 7.99
N ALA A 728 18.07 -11.03 7.46
CA ALA A 728 17.31 -12.16 7.97
C ALA A 728 18.00 -13.52 7.71
N GLU A 729 18.79 -13.62 6.65
CA GLU A 729 19.51 -14.83 6.21
C GLU A 729 20.93 -14.95 6.81
N LEU A 730 21.37 -13.96 7.58
CA LEU A 730 22.67 -14.02 8.26
C LEU A 730 22.59 -14.87 9.52
N ASP A 731 23.57 -15.76 9.72
CA ASP A 731 23.70 -16.56 10.94
C ASP A 731 23.81 -15.65 12.19
N ASN A 732 24.72 -14.67 12.13
CA ASN A 732 24.95 -13.66 13.18
C ASN A 732 24.37 -12.29 12.80
N TRP A 733 23.09 -12.24 12.43
CA TRP A 733 22.40 -11.01 12.00
C TRP A 733 22.53 -9.80 12.96
N LEU A 734 22.80 -10.01 14.25
CA LEU A 734 23.02 -8.92 15.22
C LEU A 734 24.32 -8.14 14.98
N THR A 735 25.36 -8.77 14.42
CA THR A 735 26.62 -8.07 14.11
C THR A 735 26.50 -7.13 12.92
N ASP A 736 25.42 -7.26 12.14
CA ASP A 736 25.14 -6.42 10.97
C ASP A 736 24.43 -5.10 11.33
N LEU A 737 24.15 -4.86 12.63
CA LEU A 737 23.58 -3.59 13.10
C LEU A 737 24.48 -2.40 12.74
N ASN A 738 23.87 -1.36 12.19
CA ASN A 738 24.55 -0.12 11.85
C ASN A 738 24.72 0.76 13.10
N PRO A 739 25.96 1.03 13.56
CA PRO A 739 26.21 1.88 14.72
C PRO A 739 25.78 3.34 14.48
N ASN A 740 25.73 3.76 13.22
CA ASN A 740 25.30 5.10 12.81
C ASN A 740 23.81 5.16 12.43
N SER A 741 23.01 4.13 12.77
CA SER A 741 21.57 4.08 12.46
C SER A 741 20.76 5.19 13.15
N LYS A 742 21.27 5.77 14.24
CA LYS A 742 20.67 6.90 14.96
C LYS A 742 21.78 7.85 15.40
N VAL A 743 21.75 9.08 14.90
CA VAL A 743 22.63 10.18 15.34
C VAL A 743 21.78 11.28 15.93
N VAL A 744 22.03 11.63 17.19
CA VAL A 744 21.31 12.69 17.91
C VAL A 744 22.12 13.99 17.83
N VAL A 745 21.50 15.04 17.29
CA VAL A 745 22.02 16.40 17.28
C VAL A 745 21.29 17.18 18.38
N PRO A 746 21.93 17.40 19.54
CA PRO A 746 21.23 17.94 20.72
C PRO A 746 20.89 19.43 20.59
N THR A 747 21.67 20.17 19.81
CA THR A 747 21.56 21.63 19.69
C THR A 747 21.63 22.05 18.22
N ALA A 748 20.50 21.98 17.54
CA ALA A 748 20.30 22.58 16.21
C ALA A 748 19.57 23.93 16.36
N TYR A 749 19.82 24.85 15.42
CA TYR A 749 19.21 26.19 15.43
C TYR A 749 18.11 26.29 14.38
N ALA A 750 16.95 26.78 14.79
CA ALA A 750 15.74 26.84 14.00
C ALA A 750 15.15 28.25 13.94
N VAL A 751 14.33 28.50 12.92
CA VAL A 751 13.52 29.73 12.85
C VAL A 751 12.50 29.81 13.99
N PRO A 752 12.19 31.01 14.52
CA PRO A 752 11.25 31.18 15.64
C PRO A 752 9.84 30.63 15.37
N SER A 753 9.41 30.63 14.11
CA SER A 753 8.09 30.11 13.70
C SER A 753 7.86 28.63 14.07
N LEU A 754 8.93 27.84 14.20
CA LEU A 754 8.84 26.44 14.63
C LEU A 754 8.48 26.28 16.11
N GLY A 755 8.56 27.33 16.92
CA GLY A 755 8.18 27.28 18.34
C GLY A 755 6.70 26.93 18.60
N LYS A 756 5.86 26.97 17.55
CA LYS A 756 4.43 26.62 17.62
C LYS A 756 4.11 25.24 17.04
N ALA A 757 5.12 24.46 16.66
CA ALA A 757 4.92 23.15 16.04
C ALA A 757 4.32 22.15 17.05
N ALA A 758 3.31 21.42 16.62
CA ALA A 758 2.66 20.38 17.42
C ALA A 758 3.23 19.00 17.09
N VAL A 759 3.09 18.05 18.01
CA VAL A 759 3.49 16.65 17.80
C VAL A 759 2.81 16.10 16.55
N GLY A 760 3.61 15.48 15.67
CA GLY A 760 3.15 14.95 14.39
C GLY A 760 3.19 15.93 13.21
N ASP A 761 3.39 17.23 13.44
CA ASP A 761 3.60 18.18 12.35
C ASP A 761 4.83 17.77 11.52
N THR A 762 4.73 17.91 10.20
CA THR A 762 5.81 17.57 9.27
C THR A 762 6.35 18.81 8.60
N PHE A 763 7.66 18.82 8.33
CA PHE A 763 8.36 19.94 7.72
C PHE A 763 9.43 19.44 6.77
N GLN A 764 9.69 20.19 5.72
CA GLN A 764 10.92 20.05 4.96
C GLN A 764 11.96 21.03 5.52
N PHE A 765 13.02 20.52 6.12
CA PHE A 765 14.18 21.34 6.46
C PHE A 765 15.00 21.55 5.19
N GLU A 766 15.08 22.81 4.76
CA GLU A 766 15.67 23.18 3.47
C GLU A 766 17.08 22.60 3.28
N ARG A 767 17.28 21.88 2.16
CA ARG A 767 18.51 21.14 1.80
C ARG A 767 18.85 19.91 2.66
N LEU A 768 18.16 19.67 3.78
CA LEU A 768 18.49 18.59 4.73
C LEU A 768 17.63 17.34 4.55
N GLY A 769 16.31 17.51 4.46
CA GLY A 769 15.38 16.37 4.41
C GLY A 769 13.98 16.74 4.89
N TYR A 770 13.16 15.72 5.08
CA TYR A 770 11.85 15.83 5.70
C TYR A 770 11.92 15.35 7.14
N PHE A 771 11.23 16.06 8.03
CA PHE A 771 11.27 15.87 9.46
C PHE A 771 9.85 15.93 10.04
N THR A 772 9.65 15.24 11.16
CA THR A 772 8.41 15.30 11.94
C THR A 772 8.70 15.64 13.39
N VAL A 773 7.76 16.31 14.06
CA VAL A 773 7.83 16.58 15.50
C VAL A 773 7.57 15.28 16.27
N ASP A 774 8.56 14.83 17.04
CA ASP A 774 8.47 13.59 17.82
C ASP A 774 7.58 13.78 19.06
N LYS A 775 7.01 12.67 19.55
CA LYS A 775 6.19 12.64 20.77
C LYS A 775 6.97 13.02 22.04
N ASP A 776 8.30 12.93 22.03
CA ASP A 776 9.14 13.36 23.15
C ASP A 776 9.29 14.90 23.21
N SER A 777 8.67 15.64 22.29
CA SER A 777 8.66 17.11 22.30
C SER A 777 7.82 17.66 23.44
N THR A 778 8.34 18.68 24.12
CA THR A 778 7.65 19.45 25.16
C THR A 778 7.65 20.94 24.79
N ALA A 779 6.91 21.76 25.55
CA ALA A 779 6.89 23.21 25.34
C ALA A 779 8.28 23.88 25.48
N GLU A 780 9.19 23.26 26.24
CA GLU A 780 10.55 23.75 26.49
C GLU A 780 11.59 23.16 25.52
N LYS A 781 11.32 21.96 25.00
CA LYS A 781 12.25 21.21 24.16
C LYS A 781 11.53 20.57 22.98
N LEU A 782 11.72 21.11 21.80
CA LEU A 782 11.24 20.51 20.56
C LEU A 782 12.21 19.45 20.05
N VAL A 783 11.67 18.30 19.67
CA VAL A 783 12.43 17.14 19.18
C VAL A 783 11.90 16.78 17.80
N PHE A 784 12.80 16.70 16.82
CA PHE A 784 12.46 16.36 15.44
C PHE A 784 13.12 15.06 15.00
N ASN A 785 12.34 14.18 14.37
CA ASN A 785 12.83 12.96 13.74
C ASN A 785 13.00 13.18 12.25
N ARG A 786 14.14 12.78 11.66
CA ARG A 786 14.29 12.74 10.20
C ARG A 786 13.46 11.59 9.63
N THR A 787 12.45 11.93 8.85
CA THR A 787 11.61 10.96 8.14
C THR A 787 12.36 10.36 6.95
N VAL A 788 12.86 11.20 6.05
CA VAL A 788 13.57 10.77 4.84
C VAL A 788 14.47 11.89 4.30
N THR A 789 15.55 11.54 3.61
CA THR A 789 16.42 12.50 2.90
C THR A 789 15.75 13.04 1.64
N LEU A 790 16.21 14.20 1.14
CA LEU A 790 15.64 14.82 -0.07
C LEU A 790 15.89 14.03 -1.36
N LYS A 791 16.98 13.28 -1.39
CA LYS A 791 17.38 12.43 -2.51
C LYS A 791 17.80 11.09 -1.95
N ASP A 792 17.71 10.07 -2.78
CA ASP A 792 18.37 8.81 -2.52
C ASP A 792 19.88 9.08 -2.35
N THR A 793 20.45 8.63 -1.24
CA THR A 793 21.91 8.61 -1.03
C THR A 793 22.60 7.58 -1.92
N TYR A 794 21.82 6.78 -2.64
CA TYR A 794 22.33 5.85 -3.63
C TYR A 794 22.59 6.60 -4.93
N THR A 795 23.84 7.04 -5.11
CA THR A 795 24.43 7.06 -6.45
C THR A 795 24.31 5.64 -6.99
N GLU A 796 23.51 5.47 -8.04
CA GLU A 796 23.66 4.33 -8.93
C GLU A 796 25.12 4.28 -9.42
N GLU A 797 26.00 3.60 -8.68
CA GLU A 797 26.83 2.64 -9.37
C GLU A 797 25.88 1.54 -9.82
N VAL A 798 25.18 1.76 -10.95
CA VAL A 798 24.80 0.62 -11.78
C VAL A 798 26.14 -0.04 -12.07
N LYS A 799 26.51 -1.06 -11.30
CA LYS A 799 27.54 -2.00 -11.68
C LYS A 799 27.01 -2.66 -12.94
N ALA A 800 27.27 -2.03 -14.08
CA ALA A 800 27.13 -2.66 -15.36
C ALA A 800 27.88 -3.98 -15.25
N MET A 801 27.22 -5.09 -15.61
CA MET A 801 27.88 -6.38 -15.63
C MET A 801 29.16 -6.26 -16.47
N GLU A 802 30.31 -6.50 -15.83
CA GLU A 802 31.61 -6.40 -16.47
C GLU A 802 31.93 -7.73 -17.14
N PHE A 803 32.12 -7.71 -18.46
CA PHE A 803 32.56 -8.86 -19.23
C PHE A 803 34.00 -8.63 -19.73
N ASN A 804 34.78 -9.71 -19.81
CA ASN A 804 36.15 -9.66 -20.31
C ASN A 804 36.20 -9.46 -21.83
N SER A 805 35.15 -9.87 -22.54
CA SER A 805 35.01 -9.68 -23.99
C SER A 805 33.54 -9.49 -24.39
N LEU A 806 33.31 -9.04 -25.63
CA LEU A 806 31.98 -8.96 -26.24
C LEU A 806 31.36 -10.36 -26.43
N ASP A 807 32.18 -11.38 -26.70
CA ASP A 807 31.74 -12.76 -26.91
C ASP A 807 31.26 -13.41 -25.61
N ASP A 808 31.94 -13.16 -24.48
CA ASP A 808 31.52 -13.64 -23.16
C ASP A 808 30.16 -13.04 -22.76
N ALA A 809 30.01 -11.74 -23.02
CA ALA A 809 28.77 -11.01 -22.87
C ALA A 809 27.65 -11.66 -23.69
N GLN A 810 27.90 -11.90 -24.98
CA GLN A 810 26.92 -12.49 -25.88
C GLN A 810 26.54 -13.91 -25.49
N SER A 811 27.51 -14.74 -25.10
CA SER A 811 27.29 -16.13 -24.65
C SER A 811 26.43 -16.18 -23.38
N PHE A 812 26.74 -15.32 -22.39
CA PHE A 812 25.95 -15.20 -21.17
C PHE A 812 24.48 -14.88 -21.47
N TYR A 813 24.21 -13.84 -22.27
CA TYR A 813 22.82 -13.45 -22.55
C TYR A 813 22.09 -14.44 -23.46
N LEU A 814 22.77 -15.12 -24.39
CA LEU A 814 22.17 -16.18 -25.20
C LEU A 814 21.82 -17.41 -24.35
N SER A 815 22.67 -17.78 -23.38
CA SER A 815 22.36 -18.87 -22.45
C SER A 815 21.18 -18.54 -21.54
N CYS A 816 21.11 -17.31 -21.01
CA CYS A 816 19.93 -16.84 -20.29
C CYS A 816 18.68 -16.85 -21.18
N ALA A 817 18.79 -16.39 -22.42
CA ALA A 817 17.66 -16.38 -23.36
C ALA A 817 17.13 -17.79 -23.66
N HIS A 818 18.02 -18.79 -23.74
CA HIS A 818 17.66 -20.19 -23.91
C HIS A 818 16.91 -20.76 -22.70
N ILE A 819 17.35 -20.41 -21.48
CA ILE A 819 16.71 -20.85 -20.22
C ILE A 819 15.28 -20.28 -20.09
N ILE A 820 15.06 -19.06 -20.57
CA ILE A 820 13.78 -18.34 -20.36
C ILE A 820 12.88 -18.39 -21.63
N GLY A 821 13.32 -19.05 -22.71
CA GLY A 821 12.54 -19.27 -23.93
C GLY A 821 12.36 -18.03 -24.83
N PHE A 822 13.35 -17.12 -24.88
CA PHE A 822 13.29 -15.89 -25.69
C PHE A 822 14.39 -15.83 -26.77
N GLY A 823 14.13 -15.11 -27.88
CA GLY A 823 15.15 -14.71 -28.84
C GLY A 823 15.76 -13.35 -28.47
N VAL A 824 17.09 -13.24 -28.45
CA VAL A 824 17.82 -12.00 -28.14
C VAL A 824 18.53 -11.48 -29.38
N ARG A 825 18.43 -10.16 -29.65
CA ARG A 825 19.21 -9.46 -30.67
C ARG A 825 19.95 -8.28 -30.03
N LEU A 826 21.27 -8.22 -30.17
CA LEU A 826 22.09 -7.11 -29.68
C LEU A 826 22.02 -5.92 -30.65
N GLY A 827 21.66 -4.73 -30.16
CA GLY A 827 21.75 -3.48 -30.92
C GLY A 827 23.14 -2.82 -30.88
N GLY A 828 23.31 -1.73 -31.64
CA GLY A 828 24.60 -1.08 -31.90
C GLY A 828 25.40 -0.65 -30.65
N THR A 829 26.73 -0.63 -30.80
CA THR A 829 27.70 -0.28 -29.76
C THR A 829 27.93 1.22 -29.67
N LYS A 830 27.94 1.78 -28.45
CA LYS A 830 28.46 3.13 -28.17
C LYS A 830 29.73 3.02 -27.34
N THR A 831 30.80 3.65 -27.79
CA THR A 831 32.06 3.74 -27.03
C THR A 831 32.08 4.98 -26.16
N ASN A 832 32.50 4.84 -24.89
CA ASN A 832 32.80 6.00 -24.04
C ASN A 832 34.21 6.53 -24.38
N PRO A 833 34.36 7.75 -24.93
CA PRO A 833 35.66 8.25 -25.35
C PRO A 833 36.66 8.47 -24.22
N LYS A 834 36.20 8.62 -22.97
CA LYS A 834 37.06 8.86 -21.80
C LYS A 834 37.63 7.58 -21.19
N THR A 835 36.91 6.46 -21.31
CA THR A 835 37.29 5.17 -20.69
C THR A 835 37.53 4.04 -21.70
N TRP A 836 37.22 4.25 -22.98
CA TRP A 836 37.25 3.23 -24.05
C TRP A 836 36.36 2.00 -23.82
N ASP A 837 35.40 2.12 -22.90
CA ASP A 837 34.40 1.09 -22.62
C ASP A 837 33.37 1.00 -23.77
N VAL A 838 33.01 -0.22 -24.17
CA VAL A 838 31.91 -0.48 -25.11
C VAL A 838 30.60 -0.66 -24.33
N ILE A 839 29.63 0.20 -24.61
CA ILE A 839 28.26 0.17 -24.05
C ILE A 839 27.31 -0.20 -25.19
N ALA A 840 26.86 -1.46 -25.23
CA ALA A 840 25.82 -1.88 -26.19
C ALA A 840 24.42 -1.54 -25.67
N LYS A 841 23.50 -1.16 -26.56
CA LYS A 841 22.07 -0.93 -26.23
C LYS A 841 21.13 -1.80 -27.06
N TYR A 842 20.07 -2.24 -26.38
CA TYR A 842 18.82 -2.90 -26.82
C TYR A 842 18.84 -4.43 -26.91
N LEU A 843 17.96 -5.05 -26.11
CA LEU A 843 17.47 -6.42 -26.25
C LEU A 843 16.05 -6.34 -26.87
N TYR A 844 15.82 -6.99 -28.00
CA TYR A 844 14.50 -7.02 -28.65
C TYR A 844 13.77 -8.35 -28.37
N ARG A 845 12.47 -8.30 -28.14
CA ARG A 845 11.57 -9.45 -27.91
C ARG A 845 10.76 -9.75 -29.16
N ASN A 846 10.65 -11.01 -29.60
CA ASN A 846 9.50 -11.49 -30.39
C ASN A 846 8.64 -12.43 -29.53
N LYS A 847 7.34 -12.54 -29.84
CA LYS A 847 6.35 -13.30 -29.06
C LYS A 847 5.97 -14.64 -29.70
N GLU A 848 6.55 -14.97 -30.84
CA GLU A 848 6.21 -16.14 -31.63
C GLU A 848 7.51 -16.85 -31.98
N GLY A 849 7.78 -17.93 -31.25
CA GLY A 849 8.90 -18.82 -31.52
C GLY A 849 8.56 -19.69 -32.72
N GLU A 850 9.18 -19.43 -33.86
CA GLU A 850 9.40 -20.38 -34.95
C GLU A 850 10.61 -19.89 -35.78
N TRP A 851 11.60 -20.77 -35.97
CA TRP A 851 12.70 -20.57 -36.92
C TRP A 851 12.36 -21.35 -38.19
N SER A 852 12.36 -20.70 -39.35
CA SER A 852 12.42 -21.40 -40.64
C SER A 852 13.86 -21.40 -41.15
N ASP A 853 14.45 -22.58 -41.30
CA ASP A 853 15.71 -22.76 -42.02
C ASP A 853 15.51 -22.37 -43.48
N ASN A 854 16.14 -21.27 -43.91
CA ASN A 854 16.20 -20.89 -45.31
C ASN A 854 17.49 -21.45 -45.91
N HIS A 855 17.48 -22.77 -46.19
CA HIS A 855 18.26 -23.27 -47.31
C HIS A 855 17.57 -22.82 -48.60
N ASN A 856 18.28 -21.98 -49.34
CA ASN A 856 17.84 -21.37 -50.57
C ASN A 856 17.66 -22.44 -51.67
N ASN A 857 16.41 -22.65 -52.14
CA ASN A 857 16.15 -22.80 -53.56
C ASN A 857 14.74 -22.29 -53.92
N ASN A 858 14.71 -21.18 -54.66
CA ASN A 858 13.65 -20.70 -55.55
C ASN A 858 12.18 -20.82 -55.12
N ASN A 859 11.63 -19.77 -54.51
CA ASN A 859 10.46 -19.09 -55.10
C ASN A 859 10.12 -17.77 -54.39
N LYS A 860 9.80 -16.75 -55.20
CA LYS A 860 9.36 -15.42 -54.78
C LYS A 860 8.09 -15.48 -53.95
N ARG A 861 8.15 -15.02 -52.70
CA ARG A 861 7.07 -14.25 -52.05
C ARG A 861 7.69 -13.13 -51.23
N ILE A 862 7.45 -11.90 -51.67
CA ILE A 862 7.72 -10.67 -50.90
C ILE A 862 6.90 -10.79 -49.60
N ARG A 863 7.57 -10.79 -48.44
CA ARG A 863 6.92 -10.63 -47.14
C ARG A 863 7.31 -9.26 -46.59
N GLU A 864 6.31 -8.45 -46.29
CA GLU A 864 6.45 -7.13 -45.68
C GLU A 864 7.14 -7.21 -44.30
N PRO A 865 7.92 -6.19 -43.90
CA PRO A 865 8.49 -6.14 -42.56
C PRO A 865 7.37 -5.98 -41.53
N LYS A 866 7.13 -7.00 -40.71
CA LYS A 866 6.16 -6.91 -39.59
C LYS A 866 6.74 -6.03 -38.47
N ASN A 867 5.91 -5.10 -37.99
CA ASN A 867 6.21 -4.12 -36.96
C ASN A 867 6.71 -4.74 -35.64
N ILE A 868 7.77 -4.15 -35.08
CA ILE A 868 8.29 -4.44 -33.74
C ILE A 868 7.23 -3.99 -32.72
N THR A 869 6.66 -4.91 -31.94
CA THR A 869 5.49 -4.64 -31.09
C THR A 869 5.78 -4.35 -29.61
N ARG A 870 7.04 -4.33 -29.14
CA ARG A 870 7.39 -3.84 -27.79
C ARG A 870 8.91 -3.62 -27.62
N THR A 871 9.32 -2.43 -27.16
CA THR A 871 10.68 -2.14 -26.68
C THR A 871 10.90 -2.79 -25.30
N GLY A 872 11.76 -3.80 -25.25
CA GLY A 872 12.15 -4.50 -24.02
C GLY A 872 13.39 -3.89 -23.36
N CYS A 873 13.56 -4.16 -22.07
CA CYS A 873 14.49 -3.55 -21.12
C CYS A 873 15.87 -3.09 -21.65
N GLU A 874 16.31 -1.95 -21.12
CA GLU A 874 17.63 -1.36 -21.38
C GLU A 874 18.69 -1.94 -20.43
N ALA A 875 19.48 -2.93 -20.89
CA ALA A 875 20.62 -3.43 -20.12
C ALA A 875 21.89 -2.63 -20.47
N LYS A 876 22.54 -2.00 -19.46
CA LYS A 876 23.85 -1.36 -19.61
C LYS A 876 24.95 -2.38 -19.32
N MET A 877 25.77 -2.70 -20.31
CA MET A 877 26.90 -3.64 -20.20
C MET A 877 28.22 -2.89 -20.31
N ARG A 878 29.27 -3.38 -19.63
CA ARG A 878 30.63 -2.83 -19.72
C ARG A 878 31.58 -3.93 -20.14
N VAL A 879 32.31 -3.72 -21.24
CA VAL A 879 33.35 -4.64 -21.71
C VAL A 879 34.72 -3.99 -21.51
N LYS A 880 35.60 -4.65 -20.76
CA LYS A 880 36.97 -4.14 -20.50
C LYS A 880 37.78 -4.14 -21.78
N ASN A 881 38.36 -2.99 -22.14
CA ASN A 881 39.22 -2.88 -23.32
C ASN A 881 40.69 -3.15 -22.96
N LEU A 882 41.32 -4.09 -23.67
CA LEU A 882 42.68 -4.63 -23.43
C LEU A 882 43.85 -3.66 -23.70
N MET A 883 43.58 -2.37 -23.96
CA MET A 883 44.63 -1.36 -24.21
C MET A 883 45.32 -0.86 -22.93
N LYS A 884 44.74 -1.08 -21.75
CA LYS A 884 45.36 -0.67 -20.47
C LYS A 884 46.32 -1.72 -19.91
N SER A 885 46.03 -3.02 -20.10
CA SER A 885 46.94 -4.10 -19.69
C SER A 885 48.23 -4.14 -20.51
N PHE A 886 48.18 -3.70 -21.78
CA PHE A 886 49.39 -3.58 -22.61
C PHE A 886 50.30 -2.42 -22.21
N ARG A 887 49.77 -1.31 -21.67
CA ARG A 887 50.58 -0.15 -21.20
C ARG A 887 51.25 -0.41 -19.85
N GLU A 888 50.63 -1.19 -18.98
CA GLU A 888 51.23 -1.57 -17.68
C GLU A 888 52.25 -2.71 -17.85
N ALA A 889 52.08 -3.61 -18.83
CA ALA A 889 53.05 -4.64 -19.16
C ALA A 889 54.30 -4.12 -19.93
N SER A 890 54.18 -2.98 -20.64
CA SER A 890 55.27 -2.41 -21.44
C SER A 890 56.19 -1.43 -20.70
N LEU A 891 55.89 -1.10 -19.43
CA LEU A 891 56.76 -0.30 -18.56
C LEU A 891 57.69 -1.14 -17.67
N GLY A 892 57.60 -2.48 -17.75
CA GLY A 892 58.33 -3.41 -16.87
C GLY A 892 59.40 -4.29 -17.52
N ALA A 893 59.68 -4.17 -18.82
CA ALA A 893 60.65 -5.04 -19.49
C ALA A 893 61.44 -4.31 -20.60
N ASN A 894 62.56 -3.73 -20.21
CA ASN A 894 63.74 -3.49 -21.04
C ASN A 894 64.79 -4.47 -20.47
N VAL A 895 65.55 -5.30 -21.19
CA VAL A 895 66.15 -5.28 -22.53
C VAL A 895 66.68 -6.71 -22.77
N GLU A 896 66.94 -7.08 -24.04
CA GLU A 896 67.75 -8.24 -24.47
C GLU A 896 67.13 -9.65 -24.37
N ALA A 897 66.50 -10.11 -25.46
CA ALA A 897 66.73 -11.46 -25.99
C ALA A 897 66.00 -11.73 -27.32
N LEU A 898 66.81 -11.99 -28.35
CA LEU A 898 66.53 -12.88 -29.49
C LEU A 898 65.56 -12.43 -30.59
N ALA A 899 66.05 -11.50 -31.42
CA ALA A 899 66.16 -11.81 -32.83
C ALA A 899 67.21 -12.92 -33.03
N MET A 900 66.78 -14.18 -33.29
CA MET A 900 67.47 -15.21 -34.09
C MET A 900 66.94 -16.62 -33.76
N ARG A 901 66.73 -17.41 -34.83
CA ARG A 901 66.48 -18.87 -34.96
C ARG A 901 65.01 -19.22 -35.21
N ARG A 902 64.62 -19.55 -36.46
CA ARG A 902 64.88 -20.75 -37.30
C ARG A 902 64.07 -21.98 -36.88
N ALA A 903 63.60 -22.70 -37.91
CA ALA A 903 62.84 -23.97 -37.97
C ALA A 903 61.31 -23.76 -37.85
N THR A 904 60.49 -23.86 -38.91
CA THR A 904 60.35 -24.89 -39.97
C THR A 904 60.11 -26.29 -39.40
N ILE A 905 58.89 -26.83 -39.56
CA ILE A 905 58.56 -28.08 -40.28
C ILE A 905 57.10 -28.51 -39.94
N GLN A 906 56.30 -28.65 -41.01
CA GLN A 906 55.00 -29.36 -41.16
C GLN A 906 55.14 -30.90 -40.87
N PRO A 907 54.18 -31.79 -41.17
CA PRO A 907 52.75 -31.85 -40.82
C PRO A 907 52.33 -33.26 -40.29
N SER A 908 51.14 -33.34 -39.69
CA SER A 908 50.10 -34.35 -40.01
C SER A 908 48.77 -33.88 -39.43
#